data_AF-A0A1H0G9S8-F1
#
_entry.id   AF-A0A1H0G9S8-F1
#
_cell.length_a   1.000
_cell.length_b   1.000
_cell.length_c   1.000
_cell.angle_alpha   90.00
_cell.angle_beta   90.00
_cell.angle_gamma   90.00
#
_symmetry.space_group_name_H-M   'P 1'
#
loop_
_entity.id
_entity.type
_entity.pdbx_description
1 polymer ?
#
loop_
_entity_poly.entity_id
_entity_poly.type
_entity_poly.pdbx_seq_one_letter_code
_entity_poly.pdbx_strand_id
1 'polypeptide(L)'
;MKFRSMLLFVAISLAATSLNAQKKVFFYSPNPNGGLRMAVLENDTWDDLGRLCSSDYGTWGAEKKMYHPSLCRANDGSWRLVFQLNDIAPLFGASYSRDLVTWRPQDYPRVNSQKCKNPVVVAEGDAFKVYYQTANGDTRRISADADFRHFIGDEAVKADVRLWHRDTVSIKGEQQTGQIFTMTDAEVQRVRDDFRLQGEKWAPTNERMHDDAQKLSIPSVINTTLTVSPNQEKNISDKLIGIFFEDISYAADGGLYAELIQNRDFEYTSKDHRGWNASTAWHSNKPIEISSEHPLHPNNPHYALIWPDTLWNEGWDGIVVEKGKKYNFSMFVFAGGQKQDFLIQLVGQKGQVLAQSKLKTRASDWQQFSTVLKAKASDEKGRLVIIPQKVARVGIDMVSLFPQETFMGRKNGLRKDLAQVIADLHPKFVRFPGGCMSHGQGLENIYHWNHTVGPLQSRKPDFNIWNYHQTRGLGFFEYFQFCEDIGAEPLPVLAAGVPCQNSANNAEGIGGQQGGIPMADMPAYVEEICNLIEWANGDPATNEWAKMRADAGHPKPFNLKYLGLGNEDIISTVFEERYEMICKAVRERYPDIKICGTVGPFHSPSADYTEGWDFTKKHPDLQYMVDEHYYESTGWFMHNRDYYDSYDRTAAKVYLGEWAASTNVKRPNVETALAEALYLTDIERNGDVVEMTSYAPMLSKDGHSNWNPDMIYFSNTHIRTTPAYEIQRLFSVYGGDRYIKSQFSNLDSQLAHRIGASVVRDSKTGKRYLKLVNALPSTLKIHVEGINLPATVKCQQFTGAIDDQKAKTTEIETNEPTTLPPYSLRVIEL
;
A
#
# COMPACT_ATOMS: atom_id res chain seq x y z
N MET A 1 44.50 -57.82 -18.83
CA MET A 1 43.51 -57.51 -17.77
C MET A 1 44.25 -57.11 -16.49
N LYS A 2 44.87 -55.91 -16.45
CA LYS A 2 45.59 -55.34 -15.30
C LYS A 2 46.11 -53.91 -15.57
N PHE A 3 45.30 -53.04 -16.20
CA PHE A 3 45.69 -51.62 -16.42
C PHE A 3 44.51 -50.62 -16.50
N ARG A 4 43.27 -51.05 -16.22
CA ARG A 4 42.07 -50.16 -16.22
C ARG A 4 41.49 -49.85 -14.83
N SER A 5 42.03 -50.44 -13.76
CA SER A 5 41.48 -50.28 -12.41
C SER A 5 42.21 -49.25 -11.53
N MET A 6 43.32 -48.66 -12.02
CA MET A 6 44.13 -47.71 -11.22
C MET A 6 43.83 -46.23 -11.54
N LEU A 7 43.30 -45.91 -12.74
CA LEU A 7 42.85 -44.54 -13.06
C LEU A 7 41.49 -44.19 -12.44
N LEU A 8 40.64 -45.18 -12.17
CA LEU A 8 39.33 -44.93 -11.55
C LEU A 8 39.44 -44.63 -10.05
N PHE A 9 40.45 -45.17 -9.36
CA PHE A 9 40.70 -44.87 -7.94
C PHE A 9 41.34 -43.50 -7.71
N VAL A 10 42.16 -42.99 -8.65
CA VAL A 10 42.76 -41.66 -8.55
C VAL A 10 41.74 -40.56 -8.89
N ALA A 11 40.87 -40.77 -9.89
CA ALA A 11 39.81 -39.83 -10.24
C ALA A 11 38.70 -39.73 -9.16
N ILE A 12 38.36 -40.83 -8.49
CA ILE A 12 37.43 -40.82 -7.35
C ILE A 12 38.09 -40.18 -6.11
N SER A 13 39.42 -40.31 -5.92
CA SER A 13 40.11 -39.61 -4.83
C SER A 13 40.24 -38.10 -5.08
N LEU A 14 40.43 -37.66 -6.34
CA LEU A 14 40.54 -36.24 -6.70
C LEU A 14 39.19 -35.51 -6.66
N ALA A 15 38.10 -36.18 -7.07
CA ALA A 15 36.74 -35.67 -6.92
C ALA A 15 36.27 -35.64 -5.45
N ALA A 16 36.73 -36.58 -4.62
CA ALA A 16 36.49 -36.54 -3.17
C ALA A 16 37.32 -35.47 -2.45
N THR A 17 38.51 -35.10 -2.96
CA THR A 17 39.31 -34.00 -2.39
C THR A 17 38.78 -32.61 -2.76
N SER A 18 38.08 -32.42 -3.89
CA SER A 18 37.48 -31.13 -4.25
C SER A 18 36.18 -30.83 -3.49
N LEU A 19 35.49 -31.85 -2.97
CA LEU A 19 34.29 -31.69 -2.13
C LEU A 19 34.60 -31.31 -0.67
N ASN A 20 35.87 -31.40 -0.25
CA ASN A 20 36.34 -31.08 1.10
C ASN A 20 37.21 -29.82 1.17
N ALA A 21 37.39 -29.11 0.06
CA ALA A 21 38.07 -27.82 0.08
C ALA A 21 37.26 -26.82 0.91
N GLN A 22 37.92 -26.25 1.91
CA GLN A 22 37.36 -25.31 2.86
C GLN A 22 37.87 -23.90 2.56
N LYS A 23 36.96 -22.92 2.57
CA LYS A 23 37.26 -21.50 2.40
C LYS A 23 37.03 -20.77 3.71
N LYS A 24 37.92 -19.82 4.00
CA LYS A 24 37.65 -18.82 5.01
C LYS A 24 36.69 -17.78 4.43
N VAL A 25 35.65 -17.50 5.18
CA VAL A 25 34.63 -16.52 4.84
C VAL A 25 34.54 -15.50 5.98
N PHE A 26 34.19 -14.27 5.67
CA PHE A 26 34.09 -13.19 6.62
C PHE A 26 32.73 -12.51 6.49
N PHE A 27 31.96 -12.52 7.57
CA PHE A 27 30.66 -11.86 7.63
C PHE A 27 30.78 -10.54 8.36
N TYR A 28 30.24 -9.48 7.77
CA TYR A 28 30.40 -8.12 8.29
C TYR A 28 29.26 -7.21 7.86
N SER A 29 29.20 -6.02 8.46
CA SER A 29 28.40 -4.91 7.95
C SER A 29 29.30 -3.70 7.76
N PRO A 30 29.45 -3.16 6.53
CA PRO A 30 30.40 -2.07 6.26
C PRO A 30 30.00 -0.77 6.95
N ASN A 31 28.71 -0.59 7.17
CA ASN A 31 28.09 0.51 7.88
C ASN A 31 26.63 0.13 8.17
N PRO A 32 25.89 0.89 8.99
CA PRO A 32 24.53 0.51 9.37
C PRO A 32 23.53 0.32 8.21
N ASN A 33 23.77 0.92 7.04
CA ASN A 33 22.94 0.73 5.83
C ASN A 33 23.36 -0.47 4.98
N GLY A 34 24.54 -1.03 5.26
CA GLY A 34 25.17 -2.06 4.44
C GLY A 34 24.53 -3.44 4.58
N GLY A 35 23.73 -3.66 5.64
CA GLY A 35 23.19 -4.97 5.98
C GLY A 35 24.29 -5.98 6.31
N LEU A 36 23.93 -7.25 6.36
CA LEU A 36 24.86 -8.36 6.50
C LEU A 36 25.48 -8.66 5.12
N ARG A 37 26.81 -8.68 5.07
CA ARG A 37 27.60 -9.01 3.88
C ARG A 37 28.52 -10.18 4.13
N MET A 38 28.92 -10.83 3.04
CA MET A 38 29.87 -11.93 3.04
C MET A 38 31.06 -11.62 2.12
N ALA A 39 32.27 -11.85 2.61
CA ALA A 39 33.50 -11.85 1.84
C ALA A 39 34.17 -13.24 1.92
N VAL A 40 34.95 -13.59 0.89
CA VAL A 40 35.67 -14.86 0.80
C VAL A 40 37.16 -14.57 0.65
N LEU A 41 38.00 -15.33 1.36
CA LEU A 41 39.45 -15.24 1.23
C LEU A 41 39.92 -16.02 -0.01
N GLU A 42 40.46 -15.30 -0.99
CA GLU A 42 41.03 -15.85 -2.22
C GLU A 42 42.37 -15.20 -2.54
N ASN A 43 43.40 -16.02 -2.79
CA ASN A 43 44.76 -15.55 -3.10
C ASN A 43 45.26 -14.48 -2.11
N ASP A 44 45.07 -14.73 -0.81
CA ASP A 44 45.39 -13.83 0.30
C ASP A 44 44.69 -12.45 0.28
N THR A 45 43.63 -12.30 -0.52
CA THR A 45 42.78 -11.11 -0.52
C THR A 45 41.32 -11.46 -0.20
N TRP A 46 40.64 -10.57 0.52
CA TRP A 46 39.22 -10.74 0.84
C TRP A 46 38.37 -10.11 -0.26
N ASP A 47 37.63 -10.95 -0.99
CA ASP A 47 36.71 -10.55 -2.04
C ASP A 47 35.27 -10.46 -1.49
N ASP A 48 34.63 -9.30 -1.67
CA ASP A 48 33.29 -8.99 -1.16
C ASP A 48 32.23 -9.50 -2.12
N LEU A 49 31.46 -10.52 -1.71
CA LEU A 49 30.46 -11.16 -2.56
C LEU A 49 29.19 -10.32 -2.71
N GLY A 50 28.77 -9.65 -1.65
CA GLY A 50 27.51 -8.90 -1.64
C GLY A 50 26.77 -8.95 -0.31
N ARG A 51 25.57 -8.34 -0.32
CA ARG A 51 24.67 -8.24 0.83
C ARG A 51 23.69 -9.41 0.84
N LEU A 52 23.70 -10.17 1.94
CA LEU A 52 22.87 -11.35 2.16
C LEU A 52 21.52 -11.01 2.81
N CYS A 53 21.52 -10.08 3.77
CA CYS A 53 20.33 -9.73 4.55
C CYS A 53 20.37 -8.23 4.92
N SER A 54 19.22 -7.58 4.97
CA SER A 54 19.06 -6.18 5.38
C SER A 54 18.10 -6.09 6.55
N SER A 55 18.16 -5.04 7.36
CA SER A 55 17.16 -4.81 8.41
C SER A 55 15.85 -4.27 7.82
N ASP A 56 14.74 -4.89 8.18
CA ASP A 56 13.36 -4.46 7.90
C ASP A 56 12.75 -3.69 9.09
N TYR A 57 13.52 -3.32 10.11
CA TYR A 57 13.02 -2.64 11.30
C TYR A 57 12.82 -1.13 11.12
N GLY A 58 11.70 -0.60 11.59
CA GLY A 58 11.49 0.84 11.71
C GLY A 58 11.13 1.57 10.42
N THR A 59 11.09 2.89 10.49
CA THR A 59 10.77 3.79 9.37
C THR A 59 11.72 3.63 8.18
N TRP A 60 11.17 3.74 6.97
CA TRP A 60 11.91 3.67 5.71
C TRP A 60 13.09 4.64 5.70
N GLY A 61 14.25 4.12 5.31
CA GLY A 61 15.52 4.86 5.22
C GLY A 61 16.16 5.21 6.57
N ALA A 62 15.40 5.75 7.53
CA ALA A 62 15.95 6.26 8.79
C ALA A 62 16.32 5.16 9.78
N GLU A 63 15.47 4.14 9.97
CA GLU A 63 15.66 3.09 11.00
C GLU A 63 15.98 1.71 10.42
N LYS A 64 15.88 1.52 9.09
CA LYS A 64 16.28 0.28 8.37
C LYS A 64 17.80 0.06 8.43
N LYS A 65 18.33 -0.20 9.62
CA LYS A 65 19.76 -0.26 9.97
C LYS A 65 20.11 -1.58 10.63
N MET A 66 21.35 -2.02 10.43
CA MET A 66 21.92 -3.21 11.05
C MET A 66 23.25 -2.87 11.72
N TYR A 67 23.27 -2.86 13.05
CA TYR A 67 24.47 -2.62 13.83
C TYR A 67 24.99 -3.93 14.44
N HIS A 68 26.31 -4.11 14.42
CA HIS A 68 27.01 -5.21 15.10
C HIS A 68 26.40 -6.60 14.85
N PRO A 69 26.16 -7.03 13.60
CA PRO A 69 25.58 -8.34 13.34
C PRO A 69 26.44 -9.46 13.93
N SER A 70 25.76 -10.46 14.47
CA SER A 70 26.36 -11.68 14.99
C SER A 70 25.69 -12.88 14.36
N LEU A 71 26.49 -13.75 13.75
CA LEU A 71 26.07 -15.02 13.21
C LEU A 71 26.46 -16.17 14.14
N CYS A 72 25.62 -17.20 14.13
CA CYS A 72 25.93 -18.53 14.64
C CYS A 72 25.51 -19.57 13.61
N ARG A 73 26.39 -20.55 13.37
CA ARG A 73 26.10 -21.71 12.55
C ARG A 73 25.59 -22.83 13.45
N ALA A 74 24.39 -23.32 13.16
CA ALA A 74 23.73 -24.40 13.88
C ALA A 74 24.28 -25.78 13.47
N ASN A 75 23.98 -26.81 14.27
CA ASN A 75 24.43 -28.19 14.02
C ASN A 75 23.88 -28.78 12.72
N ASP A 76 22.69 -28.35 12.30
CA ASP A 76 22.03 -28.74 11.04
C ASP A 76 22.60 -28.01 9.81
N GLY A 77 23.57 -27.10 10.01
CA GLY A 77 24.18 -26.30 8.95
C GLY A 77 23.46 -24.98 8.63
N SER A 78 22.30 -24.73 9.25
CA SER A 78 21.58 -23.45 9.13
C SER A 78 22.25 -22.34 9.96
N TRP A 79 21.75 -21.11 9.79
CA TRP A 79 22.35 -19.90 10.35
C TRP A 79 21.34 -19.11 11.17
N ARG A 80 21.82 -18.51 12.26
CA ARG A 80 21.10 -17.55 13.09
C ARG A 80 21.81 -16.22 13.03
N LEU A 81 21.06 -15.15 12.80
CA LEU A 81 21.54 -13.78 12.81
C LEU A 81 20.86 -13.02 13.93
N VAL A 82 21.64 -12.32 14.74
CA VAL A 82 21.14 -11.25 15.60
C VAL A 82 21.89 -9.96 15.34
N PHE A 83 21.23 -8.82 15.51
CA PHE A 83 21.87 -7.53 15.33
C PHE A 83 21.18 -6.44 16.14
N GLN A 84 21.93 -5.38 16.47
CA GLN A 84 21.39 -4.21 17.13
C GLN A 84 20.66 -3.33 16.11
N LEU A 85 19.49 -2.84 16.49
CA LEU A 85 18.61 -2.04 15.62
C LEU A 85 19.02 -0.56 15.62
N ASN A 86 19.14 0.01 16.82
CA ASN A 86 19.58 1.38 17.09
C ASN A 86 20.06 1.47 18.56
N ASP A 87 20.31 2.68 19.06
CA ASP A 87 20.80 2.92 20.44
C ASP A 87 19.69 3.26 21.46
N ILE A 88 18.41 3.06 21.10
CA ILE A 88 17.26 3.43 21.93
C ILE A 88 16.27 2.29 22.15
N ALA A 89 16.13 1.36 21.20
CA ALA A 89 15.14 0.30 21.25
C ALA A 89 15.53 -0.78 22.29
N PRO A 90 14.59 -1.23 23.12
CA PRO A 90 14.75 -2.40 23.98
C PRO A 90 14.54 -3.70 23.18
N LEU A 91 15.05 -3.76 21.95
CA LEU A 91 14.85 -4.83 20.98
C LEU A 91 16.16 -5.14 20.27
N PHE A 92 16.30 -6.37 19.78
CA PHE A 92 17.29 -6.73 18.77
C PHE A 92 16.59 -7.36 17.56
N GLY A 93 17.19 -7.26 16.38
CA GLY A 93 16.72 -7.99 15.22
C GLY A 93 17.19 -9.44 15.28
N ALA A 94 16.31 -10.38 14.97
CA ALA A 94 16.61 -11.80 14.90
C ALA A 94 16.13 -12.36 13.56
N SER A 95 16.98 -13.14 12.89
CA SER A 95 16.61 -13.80 11.65
C SER A 95 17.26 -15.18 11.54
N TYR A 96 16.62 -16.03 10.74
CA TYR A 96 17.03 -17.39 10.43
C TYR A 96 17.31 -17.50 8.94
N SER A 97 18.36 -18.25 8.58
CA SER A 97 18.58 -18.67 7.20
C SER A 97 18.97 -20.14 7.12
N ARG A 98 18.41 -20.87 6.17
CA ARG A 98 18.80 -22.27 5.92
C ARG A 98 20.17 -22.36 5.25
N ASP A 99 20.52 -21.38 4.41
CA ASP A 99 21.60 -21.51 3.43
C ASP A 99 22.30 -20.19 3.05
N LEU A 100 22.09 -19.13 3.83
CA LEU A 100 22.58 -17.75 3.66
C LEU A 100 21.97 -16.94 2.51
N VAL A 101 21.19 -17.57 1.63
CA VAL A 101 20.52 -16.88 0.50
C VAL A 101 19.01 -16.84 0.68
N THR A 102 18.45 -17.78 1.45
CA THR A 102 17.04 -17.80 1.85
C THR A 102 16.91 -17.40 3.31
N TRP A 103 16.42 -16.18 3.56
CA TRP A 103 16.19 -15.65 4.91
C TRP A 103 14.70 -15.66 5.26
N ARG A 104 14.38 -15.93 6.53
CA ARG A 104 13.02 -15.78 7.07
C ARG A 104 12.74 -14.34 7.47
N PRO A 105 11.45 -13.94 7.56
CA PRO A 105 11.04 -12.67 8.13
C PRO A 105 11.67 -12.46 9.50
N GLN A 106 12.01 -11.22 9.81
CA GLN A 106 12.72 -10.91 11.04
C GLN A 106 11.74 -10.82 12.21
N ASP A 107 12.17 -11.32 13.35
CA ASP A 107 11.49 -11.13 14.63
C ASP A 107 12.27 -10.08 15.44
N TYR A 108 11.56 -9.37 16.33
CA TYR A 108 12.16 -8.36 17.20
C TYR A 108 11.93 -8.67 18.69
N PRO A 109 12.71 -9.58 19.28
CA PRO A 109 12.51 -9.97 20.67
C PRO A 109 12.78 -8.81 21.63
N ARG A 110 11.85 -8.60 22.57
CA ARG A 110 11.95 -7.57 23.62
C ARG A 110 12.86 -8.03 24.76
N VAL A 111 13.65 -7.10 25.27
CA VAL A 111 14.54 -7.31 26.42
C VAL A 111 14.07 -6.49 27.63
N ASN A 112 14.43 -6.89 28.85
CA ASN A 112 14.05 -6.20 30.10
C ASN A 112 14.97 -5.00 30.43
N SER A 113 16.02 -4.78 29.63
CA SER A 113 16.85 -3.57 29.68
C SER A 113 16.25 -2.47 28.80
N GLN A 114 16.46 -1.21 29.18
CA GLN A 114 16.04 -0.06 28.35
C GLN A 114 16.72 -0.04 26.97
N LYS A 115 17.85 -0.73 26.80
CA LYS A 115 18.63 -0.78 25.55
C LYS A 115 19.22 -2.17 25.34
N CYS A 116 19.30 -2.59 24.08
CA CYS A 116 20.01 -3.79 23.66
C CYS A 116 21.23 -3.42 22.79
N LYS A 117 22.45 -3.57 23.34
CA LYS A 117 23.70 -3.30 22.61
C LYS A 117 24.45 -4.57 22.28
N ASN A 118 25.10 -4.57 21.12
CA ASN A 118 26.04 -5.61 20.69
C ASN A 118 25.50 -7.04 20.84
N PRO A 119 24.28 -7.40 20.38
CA PRO A 119 23.77 -8.74 20.58
C PRO A 119 24.67 -9.80 19.92
N VAL A 120 24.88 -10.92 20.61
CA VAL A 120 25.70 -12.06 20.16
C VAL A 120 24.92 -13.34 20.36
N VAL A 121 24.80 -14.14 19.29
CA VAL A 121 24.14 -15.44 19.32
C VAL A 121 25.17 -16.57 19.43
N VAL A 122 24.89 -17.55 20.28
CA VAL A 122 25.72 -18.73 20.52
C VAL A 122 24.82 -19.98 20.52
N ALA A 123 25.26 -21.06 19.87
CA ALA A 123 24.59 -22.36 19.95
C ALA A 123 24.98 -23.10 21.24
N GLU A 124 23.99 -23.68 21.92
CA GLU A 124 24.14 -24.55 23.08
C GLU A 124 23.34 -25.84 22.83
N GLY A 125 23.99 -26.85 22.23
CA GLY A 125 23.28 -28.01 21.70
C GLY A 125 22.45 -27.61 20.48
N ASP A 126 21.15 -27.89 20.50
CA ASP A 126 20.20 -27.51 19.43
C ASP A 126 19.42 -26.22 19.75
N ALA A 127 19.65 -25.63 20.93
CA ALA A 127 19.07 -24.35 21.32
C ALA A 127 20.09 -23.22 21.16
N PHE A 128 19.63 -21.98 21.27
CA PHE A 128 20.50 -20.80 21.15
C PHE A 128 20.38 -19.90 22.37
N LYS A 129 21.47 -19.20 22.68
CA LYS A 129 21.50 -18.11 23.64
C LYS A 129 21.90 -16.83 22.94
N VAL A 130 21.16 -15.77 23.22
CA VAL A 130 21.49 -14.42 22.79
C VAL A 130 21.99 -13.65 24.01
N TYR A 131 23.22 -13.17 23.94
CA TYR A 131 23.84 -12.32 24.94
C TYR A 131 23.85 -10.89 24.45
N TYR A 132 23.58 -9.93 25.31
CA TYR A 132 23.63 -8.51 24.95
C TYR A 132 24.13 -7.66 26.10
N GLN A 133 24.58 -6.45 25.78
CA GLN A 133 25.03 -5.45 26.75
C GLN A 133 23.92 -4.44 27.01
N THR A 134 23.68 -4.13 28.28
CA THR A 134 22.79 -3.02 28.68
C THR A 134 23.46 -1.67 28.45
N ALA A 135 22.72 -0.58 28.66
CA ALA A 135 23.27 0.77 28.62
C ALA A 135 24.46 0.99 29.57
N ASN A 136 24.50 0.27 30.71
CA ASN A 136 25.53 0.38 31.74
C ASN A 136 26.71 -0.59 31.52
N GLY A 137 26.68 -1.39 30.46
CA GLY A 137 27.71 -2.40 30.16
C GLY A 137 27.50 -3.76 30.83
N ASP A 138 26.47 -3.92 31.67
CA ASP A 138 26.11 -5.22 32.23
C ASP A 138 25.70 -6.19 31.13
N THR A 139 26.04 -7.48 31.28
CA THR A 139 25.65 -8.51 30.32
C THR A 139 24.38 -9.23 30.76
N ARG A 140 23.49 -9.44 29.80
CA ARG A 140 22.26 -10.21 29.97
C ARG A 140 22.13 -11.27 28.90
N ARG A 141 21.33 -12.30 29.18
CA ARG A 141 21.15 -13.47 28.32
C ARG A 141 19.67 -13.82 28.16
N ILE A 142 19.30 -14.15 26.93
CA ILE A 142 17.99 -14.62 26.50
C ILE A 142 18.16 -15.99 25.84
N SER A 143 17.18 -16.88 26.03
CA SER A 143 17.16 -18.19 25.37
C SER A 143 16.27 -18.14 24.13
N ALA A 144 16.71 -18.79 23.05
CA ALA A 144 15.89 -18.98 21.86
C ALA A 144 15.73 -20.47 21.56
N ASP A 145 14.55 -20.84 21.05
CA ASP A 145 14.26 -22.19 20.59
C ASP A 145 15.03 -22.58 19.32
N ALA A 146 14.94 -23.84 18.90
CA ALA A 146 15.67 -24.35 17.75
C ALA A 146 15.25 -23.68 16.43
N ASP A 147 13.96 -23.37 16.29
CA ASP A 147 13.38 -22.66 15.14
C ASP A 147 13.71 -21.16 15.12
N PHE A 148 14.22 -20.64 16.24
CA PHE A 148 14.62 -19.25 16.43
C PHE A 148 13.48 -18.24 16.25
N ARG A 149 12.29 -18.64 16.70
CA ARG A 149 11.06 -17.83 16.67
C ARG A 149 10.65 -17.39 18.07
N HIS A 150 10.92 -18.21 19.09
CA HIS A 150 10.51 -17.93 20.46
C HIS A 150 11.71 -17.62 21.35
N PHE A 151 11.65 -16.45 21.99
CA PHE A 151 12.71 -15.92 22.82
C PHE A 151 12.17 -15.75 24.25
N ILE A 152 12.78 -16.46 25.19
CA ILE A 152 12.31 -16.52 26.57
C ILE A 152 13.42 -16.31 27.59
N GLY A 153 13.01 -15.79 28.73
CA GLY A 153 13.91 -15.36 29.78
C GLY A 153 14.64 -14.08 29.39
N ASP A 154 15.13 -13.37 30.40
CA ASP A 154 16.14 -12.34 30.24
C ASP A 154 16.76 -12.12 31.63
N GLU A 155 17.99 -12.60 31.79
CA GLU A 155 18.65 -12.67 33.08
C GLU A 155 20.04 -12.05 33.03
N ALA A 156 20.45 -11.43 34.15
CA ALA A 156 21.80 -10.91 34.30
C ALA A 156 22.78 -12.07 34.44
N VAL A 157 23.87 -12.03 33.67
CA VAL A 157 24.90 -13.07 33.68
C VAL A 157 26.29 -12.46 33.68
N LYS A 158 27.27 -13.23 34.16
CA LYS A 158 28.68 -12.96 33.86
C LYS A 158 29.03 -13.68 32.57
N ALA A 159 29.43 -12.93 31.54
CA ALA A 159 29.87 -13.50 30.28
C ALA A 159 31.39 -13.40 30.13
N ASP A 160 31.96 -14.36 29.40
CA ASP A 160 33.35 -14.33 28.99
C ASP A 160 33.60 -13.18 28.00
N VAL A 161 34.69 -12.44 28.18
CA VAL A 161 35.06 -11.32 27.29
C VAL A 161 35.23 -11.75 25.82
N ARG A 162 35.56 -13.03 25.57
CA ARG A 162 35.68 -13.61 24.22
C ARG A 162 34.37 -13.58 23.43
N LEU A 163 33.23 -13.49 24.11
CA LEU A 163 31.91 -13.42 23.48
C LEU A 163 31.76 -12.18 22.59
N TRP A 164 32.41 -11.08 22.96
CA TRP A 164 32.38 -9.82 22.20
C TRP A 164 33.51 -9.71 21.16
N HIS A 165 34.30 -10.77 20.99
CA HIS A 165 35.40 -10.75 20.02
C HIS A 165 34.85 -10.62 18.59
N ARG A 166 35.57 -9.82 17.80
CA ARG A 166 35.32 -9.60 16.38
C ARG A 166 36.66 -9.68 15.64
N ASP A 167 36.64 -10.36 14.52
CA ASP A 167 37.76 -10.40 13.59
C ASP A 167 37.87 -9.07 12.85
N THR A 168 39.08 -8.72 12.42
CA THR A 168 39.35 -7.54 11.60
C THR A 168 40.07 -7.95 10.33
N VAL A 169 39.55 -7.53 9.18
CA VAL A 169 40.12 -7.80 7.86
C VAL A 169 40.07 -6.56 6.98
N SER A 170 40.96 -6.47 6.00
CA SER A 170 40.96 -5.39 4.99
C SER A 170 40.21 -5.83 3.74
N ILE A 171 39.13 -5.15 3.39
CA ILE A 171 38.33 -5.36 2.17
C ILE A 171 38.38 -4.08 1.34
N LYS A 172 38.85 -4.16 0.09
CA LYS A 172 38.99 -3.00 -0.82
C LYS A 172 39.75 -1.80 -0.20
N GLY A 173 40.68 -2.09 0.70
CA GLY A 173 41.50 -1.07 1.40
C GLY A 173 40.88 -0.50 2.67
N GLU A 174 39.67 -0.90 3.03
CA GLU A 174 38.99 -0.48 4.26
C GLU A 174 39.05 -1.58 5.33
N GLN A 175 39.32 -1.21 6.58
CA GLN A 175 39.29 -2.13 7.71
C GLN A 175 37.83 -2.40 8.11
N GLN A 176 37.47 -3.67 8.12
CA GLN A 176 36.13 -4.15 8.43
C GLN A 176 36.17 -5.06 9.66
N THR A 177 35.18 -4.94 10.54
CA THR A 177 35.02 -5.78 11.73
C THR A 177 33.86 -6.76 11.57
N GLY A 178 34.04 -8.02 11.98
CA GLY A 178 33.05 -9.06 11.72
C GLY A 178 33.39 -10.40 12.34
N GLN A 179 32.99 -11.49 11.70
CA GLN A 179 33.28 -12.86 12.14
C GLN A 179 33.80 -13.72 10.99
N ILE A 180 34.90 -14.44 11.23
CA ILE A 180 35.46 -15.42 10.30
C ILE A 180 34.86 -16.80 10.58
N PHE A 181 34.37 -17.44 9.52
CA PHE A 181 33.95 -18.84 9.53
C PHE A 181 34.71 -19.64 8.47
N THR A 182 34.55 -20.96 8.53
CA THR A 182 34.99 -21.86 7.48
C THR A 182 33.77 -22.52 6.84
N MET A 183 33.70 -22.48 5.52
CA MET A 183 32.63 -23.07 4.70
C MET A 183 33.24 -23.97 3.63
N THR A 184 32.48 -24.94 3.16
CA THR A 184 32.87 -25.74 2.00
C THR A 184 32.83 -24.91 0.72
N ASP A 185 33.65 -25.27 -0.27
CA ASP A 185 33.61 -24.66 -1.61
C ASP A 185 32.19 -24.67 -2.20
N ALA A 186 31.43 -25.76 -1.99
CA ALA A 186 30.06 -25.89 -2.50
C ALA A 186 29.08 -24.88 -1.88
N GLU A 187 29.22 -24.57 -0.58
CA GLU A 187 28.38 -23.56 0.08
C GLU A 187 28.72 -22.15 -0.41
N VAL A 188 30.00 -21.83 -0.56
CA VAL A 188 30.44 -20.54 -1.12
C VAL A 188 29.97 -20.38 -2.56
N GLN A 189 30.08 -21.44 -3.36
CA GLN A 189 29.65 -21.44 -4.75
C GLN A 189 28.14 -21.22 -4.86
N ARG A 190 27.33 -21.80 -3.97
CA ARG A 190 25.88 -21.54 -3.91
C ARG A 190 25.56 -20.05 -3.73
N VAL A 191 26.24 -19.38 -2.81
CA VAL A 191 26.05 -17.93 -2.58
C VAL A 191 26.47 -17.12 -3.81
N ARG A 192 27.60 -17.48 -4.45
CA ARG A 192 28.04 -16.82 -5.70
C ARG A 192 27.02 -17.02 -6.83
N ASP A 193 26.51 -18.24 -6.97
CA ASP A 193 25.51 -18.57 -8.00
C ASP A 193 24.20 -17.83 -7.77
N ASP A 194 23.75 -17.70 -6.52
CA ASP A 194 22.56 -16.90 -6.19
C ASP A 194 22.73 -15.43 -6.60
N PHE A 195 23.83 -14.78 -6.20
CA PHE A 195 24.09 -13.40 -6.64
C PHE A 195 24.19 -13.24 -8.15
N ARG A 196 24.81 -14.21 -8.83
CA ARG A 196 24.89 -14.22 -10.30
C ARG A 196 23.51 -14.36 -10.93
N LEU A 197 22.70 -15.31 -10.47
CA LEU A 197 21.35 -15.55 -10.98
C LEU A 197 20.42 -14.35 -10.70
N GLN A 198 20.53 -13.72 -9.53
CA GLN A 198 19.82 -12.47 -9.26
C GLN A 198 20.27 -11.36 -10.22
N GLY A 199 21.58 -11.19 -10.42
CA GLY A 199 22.12 -10.22 -11.38
C GLY A 199 21.62 -10.46 -12.81
N GLU A 200 21.59 -11.72 -13.27
CA GLU A 200 21.06 -12.12 -14.57
C GLU A 200 19.54 -11.87 -14.69
N LYS A 201 18.77 -12.14 -13.63
CA LYS A 201 17.32 -11.89 -13.56
C LYS A 201 17.00 -10.39 -13.64
N TRP A 202 17.76 -9.56 -12.94
CA TRP A 202 17.48 -8.13 -12.83
C TRP A 202 18.15 -7.28 -13.91
N ALA A 203 19.19 -7.76 -14.60
CA ALA A 203 19.86 -6.98 -15.64
C ALA A 203 18.91 -6.45 -16.74
N PRO A 204 17.96 -7.25 -17.27
CA PRO A 204 17.01 -6.78 -18.30
C PRO A 204 16.03 -5.72 -17.81
N THR A 205 15.79 -5.61 -16.50
CA THR A 205 14.78 -4.70 -15.95
C THR A 205 15.18 -3.22 -16.06
N ASN A 206 16.44 -2.93 -16.38
CA ASN A 206 16.91 -1.59 -16.72
C ASN A 206 16.55 -1.15 -18.15
N GLU A 207 16.00 -2.04 -18.98
CA GLU A 207 15.55 -1.70 -20.33
C GLU A 207 14.40 -0.69 -20.29
N ARG A 208 14.46 0.29 -21.20
CA ARG A 208 13.49 1.38 -21.32
C ARG A 208 13.11 1.63 -22.77
N MET A 209 11.83 1.93 -23.01
CA MET A 209 11.37 2.28 -24.35
C MET A 209 11.98 3.61 -24.83
N HIS A 210 12.28 4.50 -23.89
CA HIS A 210 12.96 5.78 -24.17
C HIS A 210 14.28 5.61 -24.92
N ASP A 211 14.98 4.49 -24.73
CA ASP A 211 16.29 4.26 -25.33
C ASP A 211 16.21 3.53 -26.68
N ASP A 212 15.00 3.16 -27.13
CA ASP A 212 14.79 2.29 -28.29
C ASP A 212 15.41 2.85 -29.56
N ALA A 213 15.22 4.15 -29.82
CA ALA A 213 15.76 4.81 -31.01
C ALA A 213 17.29 4.74 -31.11
N GLN A 214 17.99 4.53 -29.99
CA GLN A 214 19.45 4.41 -29.93
C GLN A 214 19.92 2.96 -29.84
N LYS A 215 19.16 2.09 -29.15
CA LYS A 215 19.58 0.73 -28.80
C LYS A 215 19.02 -0.34 -29.72
N LEU A 216 17.89 -0.11 -30.38
CA LEU A 216 17.22 -1.08 -31.23
C LEU A 216 17.50 -0.79 -32.71
N SER A 217 18.02 -1.78 -33.43
CA SER A 217 18.11 -1.75 -34.89
C SER A 217 16.99 -2.62 -35.47
N ILE A 218 15.80 -2.04 -35.64
CA ILE A 218 14.61 -2.76 -36.09
C ILE A 218 13.97 -2.12 -37.34
N PRO A 219 13.32 -2.91 -38.22
CA PRO A 219 12.59 -2.39 -39.38
C PRO A 219 11.48 -1.40 -38.99
N SER A 220 11.17 -0.44 -39.86
CA SER A 220 10.07 0.53 -39.66
C SER A 220 8.68 -0.10 -39.61
N VAL A 221 8.54 -1.30 -40.16
CA VAL A 221 7.32 -2.11 -40.12
C VAL A 221 7.67 -3.51 -39.66
N ILE A 222 7.02 -3.97 -38.59
CA ILE A 222 7.10 -5.33 -38.08
C ILE A 222 5.80 -6.05 -38.44
N ASN A 223 5.92 -7.28 -38.94
CA ASN A 223 4.76 -8.11 -39.28
C ASN A 223 4.76 -9.32 -38.36
N THR A 224 3.58 -9.69 -37.86
CA THR A 224 3.38 -10.88 -37.02
C THR A 224 1.99 -11.47 -37.25
N THR A 225 1.78 -12.69 -36.77
CA THR A 225 0.48 -13.35 -36.77
C THR A 225 0.00 -13.51 -35.33
N LEU A 226 -1.26 -13.19 -35.06
CA LEU A 226 -1.96 -13.51 -33.82
C LEU A 226 -3.01 -14.58 -34.11
N THR A 227 -2.80 -15.79 -33.62
CA THR A 227 -3.79 -16.87 -33.72
C THR A 227 -4.71 -16.82 -32.50
N VAL A 228 -5.99 -16.53 -32.73
CA VAL A 228 -7.05 -16.61 -31.70
C VAL A 228 -7.71 -17.97 -31.80
N SER A 229 -7.96 -18.62 -30.66
CA SER A 229 -8.60 -19.94 -30.58
C SER A 229 -9.97 -19.84 -29.91
N PRO A 230 -11.06 -19.48 -30.62
CA PRO A 230 -12.39 -19.24 -30.03
C PRO A 230 -12.98 -20.42 -29.25
N ASN A 231 -12.52 -21.65 -29.53
CA ASN A 231 -12.97 -22.86 -28.85
C ASN A 231 -12.14 -23.19 -27.59
N GLN A 232 -11.11 -22.40 -27.27
CA GLN A 232 -10.28 -22.53 -26.08
C GLN A 232 -10.49 -21.31 -25.19
N GLU A 233 -11.55 -21.37 -24.38
CA GLU A 233 -11.90 -20.34 -23.39
C GLU A 233 -11.63 -20.85 -21.96
N LYS A 234 -11.29 -19.93 -21.04
CA LYS A 234 -11.29 -20.18 -19.60
C LYS A 234 -12.02 -19.08 -18.83
N ASN A 235 -12.52 -19.41 -17.64
CA ASN A 235 -13.11 -18.43 -16.73
C ASN A 235 -12.01 -17.51 -16.22
N ILE A 236 -12.30 -16.22 -16.17
CA ILE A 236 -11.52 -15.22 -15.44
C ILE A 236 -12.45 -14.41 -14.55
N SER A 237 -11.89 -13.71 -13.56
CA SER A 237 -12.72 -12.92 -12.65
C SER A 237 -13.50 -11.81 -13.36
N ASP A 238 -14.78 -11.68 -13.03
CA ASP A 238 -15.60 -10.53 -13.41
C ASP A 238 -15.39 -9.32 -12.47
N LYS A 239 -14.39 -9.40 -11.58
CA LYS A 239 -13.93 -8.37 -10.65
C LYS A 239 -12.50 -7.89 -10.91
N LEU A 240 -11.91 -8.25 -12.05
CA LEU A 240 -10.47 -8.09 -12.29
C LEU A 240 -9.94 -6.68 -12.03
N ILE A 241 -10.56 -5.62 -12.59
CA ILE A 241 -10.05 -4.25 -12.46
C ILE A 241 -10.87 -3.46 -11.42
N GLY A 242 -10.21 -2.99 -10.36
CA GLY A 242 -10.79 -2.11 -9.35
C GLY A 242 -9.88 -0.93 -9.01
N ILE A 243 -10.15 -0.29 -7.88
CA ILE A 243 -9.33 0.81 -7.37
C ILE A 243 -8.88 0.58 -5.94
N PHE A 244 -7.69 1.10 -5.63
CA PHE A 244 -7.16 1.25 -4.29
C PHE A 244 -7.38 2.68 -3.80
N PHE A 245 -7.86 2.82 -2.56
CA PHE A 245 -8.01 4.11 -1.90
C PHE A 245 -7.42 4.05 -0.50
N GLU A 246 -6.47 4.95 -0.25
CA GLU A 246 -6.09 5.38 1.09
C GLU A 246 -6.03 6.89 1.17
N ASP A 247 -6.13 7.42 2.40
CA ASP A 247 -5.94 8.84 2.63
C ASP A 247 -4.43 9.15 2.65
N ILE A 248 -3.84 9.29 1.48
CA ILE A 248 -2.47 9.75 1.23
C ILE A 248 -2.53 10.99 0.33
N SER A 249 -1.61 11.95 0.47
CA SER A 249 -1.55 13.14 -0.39
C SER A 249 -2.85 13.96 -0.43
N TYR A 250 -3.56 14.03 0.71
CA TYR A 250 -4.89 14.66 0.87
C TYR A 250 -5.97 14.02 -0.03
N ALA A 251 -5.90 12.70 -0.25
CA ALA A 251 -6.86 11.98 -1.07
C ALA A 251 -8.28 11.98 -0.49
N ALA A 252 -8.46 11.92 0.83
CA ALA A 252 -9.78 11.99 1.48
C ALA A 252 -10.09 13.41 1.94
N ASP A 253 -9.55 13.83 3.08
CA ASP A 253 -9.76 15.14 3.66
C ASP A 253 -9.05 16.23 2.82
N GLY A 254 -9.81 17.21 2.33
CA GLY A 254 -9.34 18.18 1.34
C GLY A 254 -9.28 17.65 -0.10
N GLY A 255 -9.71 16.41 -0.33
CA GLY A 255 -9.76 15.73 -1.62
C GLY A 255 -11.15 15.20 -1.96
N LEU A 256 -11.31 13.87 -1.93
CA LEU A 256 -12.54 13.17 -2.31
C LEU A 256 -13.70 13.48 -1.35
N TYR A 257 -13.44 13.74 -0.07
CA TYR A 257 -14.46 14.17 0.88
C TYR A 257 -14.83 15.65 0.64
N ALA A 258 -16.13 15.98 0.51
CA ALA A 258 -16.55 17.31 0.07
C ALA A 258 -16.59 18.40 1.17
N GLU A 259 -16.12 18.11 2.39
CA GLU A 259 -16.00 19.11 3.46
C GLU A 259 -15.00 20.20 3.07
N LEU A 260 -15.43 21.46 3.12
CA LEU A 260 -14.62 22.60 2.72
C LEU A 260 -13.86 23.24 3.89
N ILE A 261 -14.20 22.89 5.14
CA ILE A 261 -13.58 23.43 6.34
C ILE A 261 -12.49 22.48 6.85
N GLN A 262 -11.26 22.99 6.91
CA GLN A 262 -10.14 22.28 7.53
C GLN A 262 -10.17 22.50 9.04
N ASN A 263 -9.85 21.47 9.83
CA ASN A 263 -9.88 21.53 11.30
C ASN A 263 -11.25 21.98 11.86
N ARG A 264 -12.33 21.39 11.33
CA ARG A 264 -13.71 21.83 11.62
C ARG A 264 -14.16 21.71 13.07
N ASP A 265 -13.46 20.90 13.85
CA ASP A 265 -13.74 20.51 15.24
C ASP A 265 -12.60 20.86 16.20
N PHE A 266 -11.59 21.62 15.74
CA PHE A 266 -10.50 22.11 16.58
C PHE A 266 -9.61 21.02 17.21
N GLU A 267 -9.60 19.81 16.63
CA GLU A 267 -8.86 18.65 17.17
C GLU A 267 -7.42 18.51 16.69
N TYR A 268 -6.93 19.44 15.87
CA TYR A 268 -5.57 19.35 15.34
C TYR A 268 -4.52 19.51 16.45
N THR A 269 -3.44 18.72 16.37
CA THR A 269 -2.34 18.71 17.33
C THR A 269 -0.98 18.62 16.61
N SER A 270 0.10 18.72 17.38
CA SER A 270 1.45 18.49 16.84
C SER A 270 1.74 17.02 16.50
N LYS A 271 0.88 16.08 16.90
CA LYS A 271 0.98 14.66 16.48
C LYS A 271 0.58 14.49 15.01
N ASP A 272 -0.37 15.30 14.54
CA ASP A 272 -0.85 15.28 13.15
C ASP A 272 0.22 15.79 12.18
N HIS A 273 0.78 16.96 12.49
CA HIS A 273 1.85 17.57 11.73
C HIS A 273 2.60 18.56 12.64
N ARG A 274 3.93 18.61 12.50
CA ARG A 274 4.74 19.57 13.25
C ARG A 274 4.24 21.00 13.06
N GLY A 275 3.95 21.68 14.17
CA GLY A 275 3.47 23.07 14.18
C GLY A 275 1.96 23.24 14.11
N TRP A 276 1.19 22.16 13.96
CA TRP A 276 -0.27 22.21 14.06
C TRP A 276 -0.75 22.23 15.51
N ASN A 277 -1.93 22.82 15.72
CA ASN A 277 -2.62 22.94 17.00
C ASN A 277 -4.12 23.17 16.74
N ALA A 278 -4.92 23.24 17.81
CA ALA A 278 -6.37 23.36 17.73
C ALA A 278 -6.87 24.58 16.92
N SER A 279 -6.06 25.62 16.73
CA SER A 279 -6.41 26.79 15.92
C SER A 279 -5.88 26.75 14.48
N THR A 280 -5.20 25.67 14.06
CA THR A 280 -4.70 25.52 12.68
C THR A 280 -5.83 25.70 11.67
N ALA A 281 -5.55 26.40 10.55
CA ALA A 281 -6.50 26.84 9.52
C ALA A 281 -7.56 27.87 9.96
N TRP A 282 -7.63 28.21 11.25
CA TRP A 282 -8.50 29.23 11.80
C TRP A 282 -7.74 30.51 12.13
N HIS A 283 -8.43 31.64 11.97
CA HIS A 283 -7.87 32.95 12.21
C HIS A 283 -8.91 33.88 12.81
N SER A 284 -8.43 34.81 13.63
CA SER A 284 -9.23 35.88 14.21
C SER A 284 -8.36 37.13 14.42
N ASN A 285 -8.99 38.28 14.71
CA ASN A 285 -8.22 39.51 15.02
C ASN A 285 -7.65 39.48 16.44
N LYS A 286 -8.17 38.59 17.28
CA LYS A 286 -7.72 38.29 18.64
C LYS A 286 -7.28 36.83 18.73
N PRO A 287 -6.53 36.44 19.78
CA PRO A 287 -6.25 35.05 20.04
C PRO A 287 -7.54 34.22 20.11
N ILE A 288 -7.56 33.08 19.42
CA ILE A 288 -8.66 32.12 19.45
C ILE A 288 -8.56 31.36 20.78
N GLU A 289 -9.62 31.39 21.57
CA GLU A 289 -9.70 30.60 22.80
C GLU A 289 -10.31 29.23 22.48
N ILE A 290 -9.62 28.16 22.85
CA ILE A 290 -10.07 26.78 22.75
C ILE A 290 -10.31 26.25 24.16
N SER A 291 -11.44 25.56 24.36
CA SER A 291 -11.82 24.96 25.65
C SER A 291 -12.20 23.50 25.47
N SER A 292 -12.08 22.73 26.55
CA SER A 292 -12.53 21.34 26.66
C SER A 292 -13.40 21.08 27.90
N GLU A 293 -13.84 22.15 28.58
CA GLU A 293 -14.59 22.07 29.85
C GLU A 293 -16.02 21.55 29.68
N HIS A 294 -16.67 21.84 28.55
CA HIS A 294 -18.04 21.41 28.23
C HIS A 294 -18.12 20.93 26.78
N PRO A 295 -17.46 19.80 26.45
CA PRO A 295 -17.28 19.36 25.07
C PRO A 295 -18.61 18.96 24.44
N LEU A 296 -18.71 19.12 23.11
CA LEU A 296 -19.87 18.61 22.36
C LEU A 296 -19.98 17.09 22.48
N HIS A 297 -18.84 16.42 22.46
CA HIS A 297 -18.73 14.98 22.65
C HIS A 297 -17.35 14.63 23.25
N PRO A 298 -17.22 13.64 24.15
CA PRO A 298 -15.94 13.31 24.78
C PRO A 298 -14.85 12.82 23.80
N ASN A 299 -15.23 12.34 22.62
CA ASN A 299 -14.28 11.91 21.59
C ASN A 299 -13.55 13.08 20.92
N ASN A 300 -14.18 14.26 20.91
CA ASN A 300 -13.73 15.46 20.20
C ASN A 300 -13.91 16.62 21.20
N PRO A 301 -13.03 16.70 22.22
CA PRO A 301 -13.27 17.53 23.37
C PRO A 301 -13.11 19.04 23.11
N HIS A 302 -12.45 19.46 22.05
CA HIS A 302 -12.11 20.86 21.81
C HIS A 302 -13.27 21.61 21.14
N TYR A 303 -13.44 22.87 21.53
CA TYR A 303 -14.34 23.80 20.85
C TYR A 303 -13.83 25.23 20.99
N ALA A 304 -14.21 26.10 20.05
CA ALA A 304 -13.81 27.51 20.08
C ALA A 304 -14.80 28.36 20.88
N LEU A 305 -14.25 29.25 21.72
CA LEU A 305 -14.99 30.27 22.42
C LEU A 305 -14.83 31.61 21.70
N ILE A 306 -15.96 32.22 21.32
CA ILE A 306 -16.00 33.47 20.56
C ILE A 306 -16.69 34.58 21.35
N TRP A 307 -16.03 35.75 21.46
CA TRP A 307 -16.58 37.00 22.01
C TRP A 307 -16.15 38.17 21.13
N PRO A 308 -17.05 39.14 20.89
CA PRO A 308 -17.41 39.63 19.56
C PRO A 308 -16.19 39.88 18.64
N ASP A 309 -15.65 38.80 18.08
CA ASP A 309 -14.59 38.85 17.08
C ASP A 309 -14.95 37.92 15.93
N THR A 310 -14.44 38.29 14.77
CA THR A 310 -14.64 37.54 13.54
C THR A 310 -13.70 36.36 13.53
N LEU A 311 -14.26 35.18 13.28
CA LEU A 311 -13.49 33.96 13.05
C LEU A 311 -13.58 33.62 11.57
N TRP A 312 -12.47 33.24 10.93
CA TRP A 312 -12.48 32.76 9.56
C TRP A 312 -11.60 31.53 9.36
N ASN A 313 -12.00 30.68 8.42
CA ASN A 313 -11.29 29.47 8.03
C ASN A 313 -10.94 29.53 6.55
N GLU A 314 -9.68 29.24 6.21
CA GLU A 314 -9.18 29.31 4.83
C GLU A 314 -9.56 28.08 3.99
N GLY A 315 -10.09 27.03 4.62
CA GLY A 315 -10.35 25.73 3.99
C GLY A 315 -9.05 25.05 3.56
N TRP A 316 -9.18 24.10 2.65
CA TRP A 316 -8.06 23.29 2.16
C TRP A 316 -7.28 24.00 1.04
N ASP A 317 -6.36 24.91 1.39
CA ASP A 317 -5.62 25.82 0.48
C ASP A 317 -6.50 26.90 -0.20
N GLY A 318 -7.69 27.14 0.34
CA GLY A 318 -8.71 28.03 -0.22
C GLY A 318 -10.03 27.30 -0.49
N ILE A 319 -11.13 28.04 -0.42
CA ILE A 319 -12.47 27.53 -0.74
C ILE A 319 -12.88 28.01 -2.13
N VAL A 320 -13.14 27.07 -3.06
CA VAL A 320 -13.70 27.41 -4.37
C VAL A 320 -15.19 27.70 -4.22
N VAL A 321 -15.56 28.92 -4.59
CA VAL A 321 -16.93 29.42 -4.55
C VAL A 321 -17.37 29.75 -5.96
N GLU A 322 -18.50 29.22 -6.39
CA GLU A 322 -19.02 29.38 -7.75
C GLU A 322 -20.33 30.16 -7.74
N LYS A 323 -20.41 31.20 -8.56
CA LYS A 323 -21.62 32.02 -8.71
C LYS A 323 -22.85 31.16 -9.01
N GLY A 324 -23.91 31.38 -8.25
CA GLY A 324 -25.19 30.69 -8.40
C GLY A 324 -25.30 29.38 -7.62
N LYS A 325 -24.18 28.75 -7.24
CA LYS A 325 -24.16 27.54 -6.42
C LYS A 325 -24.58 27.85 -4.98
N LYS A 326 -25.00 26.80 -4.29
CA LYS A 326 -25.45 26.82 -2.90
C LYS A 326 -24.57 25.94 -2.05
N TYR A 327 -24.32 26.40 -0.83
CA TYR A 327 -23.49 25.72 0.16
C TYR A 327 -24.28 25.57 1.45
N ASN A 328 -24.29 24.36 2.00
CA ASN A 328 -24.90 24.04 3.29
C ASN A 328 -23.89 24.37 4.38
N PHE A 329 -24.20 25.37 5.20
CA PHE A 329 -23.42 25.70 6.38
C PHE A 329 -24.11 25.13 7.63
N SER A 330 -23.33 24.57 8.54
CA SER A 330 -23.79 24.24 9.88
C SER A 330 -22.70 24.42 10.94
N MET A 331 -23.11 24.60 12.19
CA MET A 331 -22.23 24.56 13.36
C MET A 331 -23.05 24.19 14.60
N PHE A 332 -22.40 23.59 15.59
CA PHE A 332 -22.97 23.46 16.93
C PHE A 332 -22.70 24.73 17.73
N VAL A 333 -23.67 25.11 18.56
CA VAL A 333 -23.61 26.32 19.39
C VAL A 333 -23.99 25.99 20.82
N PHE A 334 -23.16 26.45 21.76
CA PHE A 334 -23.42 26.45 23.20
C PHE A 334 -23.41 27.89 23.73
N ALA A 335 -24.55 28.37 24.26
CA ALA A 335 -24.73 29.77 24.66
C ALA A 335 -25.53 29.98 25.96
N GLY A 336 -25.67 28.95 26.82
CA GLY A 336 -26.36 29.06 28.11
C GLY A 336 -27.80 29.62 28.01
N GLY A 337 -28.51 29.33 26.92
CA GLY A 337 -29.90 29.77 26.67
C GLY A 337 -30.04 31.17 26.06
N GLN A 338 -28.94 31.89 25.88
CA GLN A 338 -28.92 33.25 25.32
C GLN A 338 -29.15 33.21 23.80
N LYS A 339 -29.91 34.18 23.29
CA LYS A 339 -30.13 34.33 21.84
C LYS A 339 -28.88 34.91 21.19
N GLN A 340 -28.25 34.17 20.28
CA GLN A 340 -27.10 34.65 19.50
C GLN A 340 -27.48 34.80 18.03
N ASP A 341 -26.94 35.83 17.41
CA ASP A 341 -27.10 36.07 15.98
C ASP A 341 -25.71 36.09 15.34
N PHE A 342 -25.55 35.35 14.24
CA PHE A 342 -24.32 35.31 13.47
C PHE A 342 -24.59 35.78 12.04
N LEU A 343 -23.64 36.51 11.46
CA LEU A 343 -23.55 36.70 10.03
C LEU A 343 -22.50 35.73 9.50
N ILE A 344 -22.94 34.79 8.67
CA ILE A 344 -22.07 33.81 8.02
C ILE A 344 -21.81 34.30 6.60
N GLN A 345 -20.55 34.33 6.17
CA GLN A 345 -20.16 34.80 4.84
C GLN A 345 -19.17 33.85 4.17
N LEU A 346 -19.22 33.81 2.85
CA LEU A 346 -18.09 33.40 2.02
C LEU A 346 -17.47 34.68 1.47
N VAL A 347 -16.16 34.84 1.68
CA VAL A 347 -15.42 36.03 1.26
C VAL A 347 -14.31 35.61 0.32
N GLY A 348 -14.20 36.28 -0.82
CA GLY A 348 -13.16 36.02 -1.82
C GLY A 348 -11.81 36.59 -1.42
N GLN A 349 -10.77 36.26 -2.18
CA GLN A 349 -9.38 36.61 -1.86
C GLN A 349 -9.17 38.13 -1.77
N LYS A 350 -9.95 38.94 -2.50
CA LYS A 350 -9.87 40.41 -2.50
C LYS A 350 -10.78 41.06 -1.44
N GLY A 351 -11.34 40.28 -0.52
CA GLY A 351 -12.22 40.75 0.56
C GLY A 351 -13.68 40.96 0.14
N GLN A 352 -14.06 40.61 -1.09
CA GLN A 352 -15.43 40.75 -1.58
C GLN A 352 -16.35 39.66 -0.99
N VAL A 353 -17.55 40.04 -0.55
CA VAL A 353 -18.54 39.09 -0.05
C VAL A 353 -19.18 38.34 -1.22
N LEU A 354 -18.93 37.04 -1.30
CA LEU A 354 -19.44 36.15 -2.35
C LEU A 354 -20.83 35.62 -1.98
N ALA A 355 -21.04 35.24 -0.73
CA ALA A 355 -22.31 34.77 -0.20
C ALA A 355 -22.46 35.24 1.25
N GLN A 356 -23.71 35.41 1.72
CA GLN A 356 -23.95 35.66 3.14
C GLN A 356 -25.34 35.20 3.58
N SER A 357 -25.47 34.84 4.85
CA SER A 357 -26.75 34.53 5.50
C SER A 357 -26.70 34.85 6.99
N LYS A 358 -27.85 35.17 7.58
CA LYS A 358 -27.99 35.37 9.03
C LYS A 358 -28.39 34.04 9.68
N LEU A 359 -27.69 33.65 10.72
CA LEU A 359 -27.99 32.46 11.53
C LEU A 359 -28.42 32.90 12.93
N LYS A 360 -29.70 32.71 13.24
CA LYS A 360 -30.25 32.99 14.57
C LYS A 360 -30.24 31.71 15.38
N THR A 361 -29.72 31.77 16.60
CA THR A 361 -29.55 30.61 17.46
C THR A 361 -30.07 30.88 18.86
N ARG A 362 -30.56 29.84 19.51
CA ARG A 362 -30.97 29.86 20.91
C ARG A 362 -30.94 28.43 21.43
N ALA A 363 -29.93 28.11 22.21
CA ALA A 363 -29.78 26.79 22.80
C ALA A 363 -29.31 26.91 24.25
N SER A 364 -29.92 26.14 25.15
CA SER A 364 -29.50 26.02 26.56
C SER A 364 -28.22 25.21 26.71
N ASP A 365 -28.03 24.25 25.81
CA ASP A 365 -26.87 23.37 25.69
C ASP A 365 -26.44 23.30 24.22
N TRP A 366 -25.51 22.41 23.86
CA TRP A 366 -25.12 22.17 22.47
C TRP A 366 -26.30 21.85 21.56
N GLN A 367 -26.43 22.61 20.49
CA GLN A 367 -27.41 22.35 19.43
C GLN A 367 -26.84 22.74 18.07
N GLN A 368 -27.11 21.93 17.04
CA GLN A 368 -26.74 22.25 15.67
C GLN A 368 -27.69 23.29 15.07
N PHE A 369 -27.12 24.29 14.41
CA PHE A 369 -27.84 25.28 13.61
C PHE A 369 -27.28 25.31 12.19
N SER A 370 -28.14 25.55 11.21
CA SER A 370 -27.75 25.53 9.80
C SER A 370 -28.38 26.65 8.98
N THR A 371 -27.72 27.00 7.88
CA THR A 371 -28.25 27.91 6.86
C THR A 371 -27.68 27.57 5.49
N VAL A 372 -28.24 28.17 4.43
CA VAL A 372 -27.76 28.00 3.06
C VAL A 372 -27.16 29.30 2.57
N LEU A 373 -25.93 29.24 2.07
CA LEU A 373 -25.23 30.34 1.43
C LEU A 373 -25.38 30.20 -0.08
N LYS A 374 -26.02 31.18 -0.73
CA LYS A 374 -26.10 31.26 -2.19
C LYS A 374 -25.06 32.26 -2.71
N ALA A 375 -24.10 31.77 -3.48
CA ALA A 375 -23.03 32.59 -4.05
C ALA A 375 -23.54 33.54 -5.14
N LYS A 376 -23.13 34.80 -5.07
CA LYS A 376 -23.44 35.88 -6.02
C LYS A 376 -22.30 36.16 -6.99
N ALA A 377 -21.09 35.73 -6.66
CA ALA A 377 -19.89 35.82 -7.49
C ALA A 377 -19.04 34.56 -7.29
N SER A 378 -18.07 34.32 -8.19
CA SER A 378 -17.11 33.23 -8.07
C SER A 378 -15.76 33.73 -7.53
N ASP A 379 -15.04 32.85 -6.84
CA ASP A 379 -13.64 33.03 -6.44
C ASP A 379 -13.03 31.63 -6.22
N GLU A 380 -11.77 31.42 -6.61
CA GLU A 380 -11.09 30.13 -6.48
C GLU A 380 -10.39 29.96 -5.12
N LYS A 381 -10.23 31.06 -4.38
CA LYS A 381 -9.51 31.10 -3.10
C LYS A 381 -10.28 31.93 -2.06
N GLY A 382 -11.54 31.57 -1.86
CA GLY A 382 -12.39 32.13 -0.82
C GLY A 382 -12.09 31.56 0.57
N ARG A 383 -12.79 32.11 1.57
CA ARG A 383 -12.76 31.67 2.97
C ARG A 383 -14.15 31.75 3.60
N LEU A 384 -14.40 30.91 4.59
CA LEU A 384 -15.58 31.01 5.46
C LEU A 384 -15.33 32.08 6.52
N VAL A 385 -16.30 32.95 6.78
CA VAL A 385 -16.25 33.99 7.83
C VAL A 385 -17.49 33.91 8.71
N ILE A 386 -17.28 33.86 10.03
CA ILE A 386 -18.31 33.81 11.07
C ILE A 386 -18.19 35.09 11.91
N ILE A 387 -19.25 35.90 11.89
CA ILE A 387 -19.28 37.20 12.58
C ILE A 387 -20.38 37.19 13.65
N PRO A 388 -20.04 37.05 14.94
CA PRO A 388 -20.98 37.25 16.04
C PRO A 388 -21.54 38.67 16.02
N GLN A 389 -22.86 38.82 16.11
CA GLN A 389 -23.54 40.13 16.13
C GLN A 389 -23.83 40.62 17.55
N LYS A 390 -23.51 39.82 18.56
CA LYS A 390 -23.73 40.09 19.99
C LYS A 390 -22.46 39.84 20.76
N VAL A 391 -22.38 40.42 21.96
CA VAL A 391 -21.17 40.48 22.80
C VAL A 391 -21.01 39.25 23.72
N ALA A 392 -22.00 38.37 23.79
CA ALA A 392 -21.92 37.20 24.67
C ALA A 392 -20.80 36.25 24.24
N ARG A 393 -20.14 35.63 25.23
CA ARG A 393 -19.22 34.50 25.01
C ARG A 393 -20.03 33.28 24.61
N VAL A 394 -19.68 32.66 23.49
CA VAL A 394 -20.41 31.53 22.89
C VAL A 394 -19.41 30.43 22.52
N GLY A 395 -19.74 29.18 22.79
CA GLY A 395 -19.01 28.02 22.28
C GLY A 395 -19.52 27.64 20.90
N ILE A 396 -18.61 27.41 19.96
CA ILE A 396 -18.91 26.83 18.65
C ILE A 396 -18.03 25.62 18.36
N ASP A 397 -18.60 24.65 17.68
CA ASP A 397 -17.92 23.40 17.34
C ASP A 397 -18.51 22.77 16.08
N MET A 398 -17.81 21.79 15.48
CA MET A 398 -18.22 21.00 14.31
C MET A 398 -18.75 21.91 13.19
N VAL A 399 -17.93 22.91 12.82
CA VAL A 399 -18.28 23.89 11.79
C VAL A 399 -18.09 23.27 10.42
N SER A 400 -19.19 23.09 9.68
CA SER A 400 -19.17 22.40 8.39
C SER A 400 -19.69 23.27 7.27
N LEU A 401 -19.05 23.17 6.11
CA LEU A 401 -19.50 23.79 4.86
C LEU A 401 -19.37 22.79 3.71
N PHE A 402 -20.51 22.35 3.18
CA PHE A 402 -20.55 21.47 2.01
C PHE A 402 -21.18 22.16 0.80
N PRO A 403 -20.67 21.93 -0.42
CA PRO A 403 -21.46 22.17 -1.63
C PRO A 403 -22.78 21.38 -1.56
N GLN A 404 -23.89 21.96 -2.04
CA GLN A 404 -25.14 21.18 -2.19
C GLN A 404 -25.06 20.12 -3.29
N GLU A 405 -24.17 20.31 -4.26
CA GLU A 405 -23.96 19.39 -5.39
C GLU A 405 -22.82 18.42 -5.09
N THR A 406 -23.03 17.48 -4.19
CA THR A 406 -22.15 16.33 -3.98
C THR A 406 -22.41 15.24 -5.02
N PHE A 407 -21.48 14.29 -5.16
CA PHE A 407 -21.68 13.11 -5.99
C PHE A 407 -22.96 12.37 -5.56
N MET A 408 -23.83 12.05 -6.53
CA MET A 408 -25.14 11.43 -6.31
C MET A 408 -26.05 12.16 -5.29
N GLY A 409 -25.77 13.43 -4.97
CA GLY A 409 -26.53 14.23 -4.00
C GLY A 409 -26.47 13.71 -2.56
N ARG A 410 -25.46 12.88 -2.22
CA ARG A 410 -25.31 12.31 -0.88
C ARG A 410 -24.97 13.39 0.16
N LYS A 411 -25.66 13.38 1.30
CA LYS A 411 -25.28 14.18 2.47
C LYS A 411 -23.96 13.64 3.03
N ASN A 412 -23.10 14.51 3.56
CA ASN A 412 -21.74 14.11 3.98
C ASN A 412 -20.95 13.42 2.84
N GLY A 413 -21.31 13.71 1.59
CA GLY A 413 -20.88 12.93 0.43
C GLY A 413 -19.55 13.39 -0.17
N LEU A 414 -19.31 12.88 -1.38
CA LEU A 414 -18.04 13.07 -2.06
C LEU A 414 -18.03 14.29 -2.98
N ARG A 415 -16.84 14.82 -3.19
CA ARG A 415 -16.55 15.90 -4.14
C ARG A 415 -16.89 15.38 -5.54
N LYS A 416 -17.84 16.06 -6.20
CA LYS A 416 -18.54 15.53 -7.38
C LYS A 416 -17.62 15.21 -8.56
N ASP A 417 -16.70 16.10 -8.88
CA ASP A 417 -15.77 15.96 -10.02
C ASP A 417 -14.75 14.83 -9.79
N LEU A 418 -14.18 14.71 -8.59
CA LEU A 418 -13.28 13.62 -8.22
C LEU A 418 -13.99 12.26 -8.19
N ALA A 419 -15.18 12.19 -7.58
CA ALA A 419 -15.95 10.95 -7.56
C ALA A 419 -16.39 10.54 -8.96
N GLN A 420 -16.74 11.50 -9.84
CA GLN A 420 -17.09 11.19 -11.23
C GLN A 420 -15.91 10.64 -12.02
N VAL A 421 -14.72 11.24 -11.91
CA VAL A 421 -13.54 10.71 -12.63
C VAL A 421 -13.16 9.31 -12.14
N ILE A 422 -13.41 8.98 -10.87
CA ILE A 422 -13.25 7.61 -10.36
C ILE A 422 -14.35 6.70 -10.93
N ALA A 423 -15.60 7.15 -10.95
CA ALA A 423 -16.72 6.37 -11.50
C ALA A 423 -16.53 6.06 -13.00
N ASP A 424 -15.92 6.98 -13.76
CA ASP A 424 -15.61 6.82 -15.18
C ASP A 424 -14.54 5.74 -15.46
N LEU A 425 -13.82 5.25 -14.44
CA LEU A 425 -12.99 4.04 -14.52
C LEU A 425 -13.84 2.76 -14.57
N HIS A 426 -15.12 2.82 -14.19
CA HIS A 426 -16.01 1.67 -14.02
C HIS A 426 -15.42 0.54 -13.13
N PRO A 427 -14.82 0.86 -11.97
CA PRO A 427 -14.13 -0.12 -11.15
C PRO A 427 -15.10 -1.19 -10.65
N LYS A 428 -14.65 -2.45 -10.60
CA LYS A 428 -15.49 -3.58 -10.15
C LYS A 428 -15.48 -3.74 -8.63
N PHE A 429 -14.49 -3.18 -7.96
CA PHE A 429 -14.38 -3.14 -6.51
C PHE A 429 -13.62 -1.89 -6.05
N VAL A 430 -13.77 -1.53 -4.78
CA VAL A 430 -12.99 -0.47 -4.11
C VAL A 430 -12.34 -1.04 -2.86
N ARG A 431 -11.00 -1.03 -2.81
CA ARG A 431 -10.23 -1.31 -1.60
C ARG A 431 -10.06 -0.04 -0.77
N PHE A 432 -10.44 -0.08 0.51
CA PHE A 432 -10.36 1.04 1.45
C PHE A 432 -10.33 0.51 2.89
N PRO A 433 -10.07 1.31 3.94
CA PRO A 433 -9.42 2.61 3.90
C PRO A 433 -7.94 2.52 3.50
N GLY A 434 -7.45 1.30 3.24
CA GLY A 434 -6.30 1.01 2.39
C GLY A 434 -4.94 1.42 2.93
N GLY A 435 -3.95 0.63 2.54
CA GLY A 435 -2.53 0.89 2.70
C GLY A 435 -2.09 0.98 4.15
N CYS A 436 -0.96 1.66 4.31
CA CYS A 436 -0.36 1.96 5.60
C CYS A 436 -1.32 2.69 6.55
N MET A 437 -2.31 3.43 6.02
CA MET A 437 -3.30 4.13 6.83
C MET A 437 -4.15 3.19 7.68
N SER A 438 -4.54 2.02 7.16
CA SER A 438 -5.29 1.00 7.92
C SER A 438 -4.50 0.43 9.11
N HIS A 439 -3.18 0.34 8.96
CA HIS A 439 -2.24 -0.16 9.95
C HIS A 439 -1.84 0.87 11.00
N GLY A 440 -1.97 2.15 10.69
CA GLY A 440 -1.65 3.23 11.61
C GLY A 440 -0.16 3.39 11.91
N GLN A 441 0.14 4.49 12.60
CA GLN A 441 1.45 4.88 13.10
C GLN A 441 1.65 4.32 14.52
N GLY A 442 1.87 3.01 14.61
CA GLY A 442 1.93 2.26 15.87
C GLY A 442 0.57 1.75 16.35
N LEU A 443 0.57 0.91 17.40
CA LEU A 443 -0.62 0.20 17.87
C LEU A 443 -1.75 1.12 18.36
N GLU A 444 -1.41 2.27 18.94
CA GLU A 444 -2.39 3.23 19.44
C GLU A 444 -3.19 3.91 18.32
N ASN A 445 -2.72 3.82 17.08
CA ASN A 445 -3.27 4.50 15.91
C ASN A 445 -3.74 3.53 14.82
N ILE A 446 -3.89 2.23 15.11
CA ILE A 446 -4.51 1.30 14.16
C ILE A 446 -5.93 1.79 13.79
N TYR A 447 -6.34 1.55 12.55
CA TYR A 447 -7.59 2.12 12.07
C TYR A 447 -8.79 1.29 12.51
N HIS A 448 -9.57 1.83 13.44
CA HIS A 448 -10.80 1.22 13.92
C HIS A 448 -12.00 1.69 13.10
N TRP A 449 -12.68 0.76 12.41
CA TRP A 449 -13.80 1.11 11.52
C TRP A 449 -14.97 1.77 12.27
N ASN A 450 -15.24 1.31 13.50
CA ASN A 450 -16.35 1.77 14.33
C ASN A 450 -16.16 3.23 14.78
N HIS A 451 -14.94 3.77 14.72
CA HIS A 451 -14.65 5.19 14.97
C HIS A 451 -15.10 6.10 13.81
N THR A 452 -15.47 5.54 12.66
CA THR A 452 -15.81 6.27 11.43
C THR A 452 -17.30 6.33 11.12
N VAL A 453 -18.14 5.62 11.88
CA VAL A 453 -19.58 5.52 11.61
C VAL A 453 -20.38 6.27 12.67
N GLY A 454 -21.63 6.60 12.34
CA GLY A 454 -22.53 7.34 13.22
C GLY A 454 -22.43 8.86 13.05
N PRO A 455 -23.08 9.63 13.95
CA PRO A 455 -23.05 11.08 13.92
C PRO A 455 -21.62 11.63 13.91
N LEU A 456 -21.35 12.65 13.11
CA LEU A 456 -19.99 13.18 12.90
C LEU A 456 -19.33 13.58 14.22
N GLN A 457 -20.07 14.21 15.14
CA GLN A 457 -19.55 14.67 16.43
C GLN A 457 -19.17 13.52 17.38
N SER A 458 -19.63 12.29 17.12
CA SER A 458 -19.25 11.12 17.89
C SER A 458 -18.13 10.29 17.24
N ARG A 459 -17.73 10.61 16.01
CA ARG A 459 -16.60 9.94 15.34
C ARG A 459 -15.30 10.39 15.99
N LYS A 460 -14.33 9.49 16.16
CA LYS A 460 -13.03 9.82 16.78
C LYS A 460 -12.03 10.23 15.70
N PRO A 461 -11.68 11.51 15.53
CA PRO A 461 -10.61 11.88 14.62
C PRO A 461 -9.26 11.37 15.12
N ASP A 462 -8.25 11.36 14.24
CA ASP A 462 -6.92 10.89 14.59
C ASP A 462 -5.85 11.42 13.62
N PHE A 463 -4.58 11.27 13.97
CA PHE A 463 -3.50 11.55 13.04
C PHE A 463 -3.30 10.40 12.04
N ASN A 464 -2.81 10.74 10.86
CA ASN A 464 -2.48 9.81 9.79
C ASN A 464 -0.97 9.50 9.79
N ILE A 465 -0.58 8.29 9.42
CA ILE A 465 0.82 7.91 9.17
C ILE A 465 1.50 8.80 8.10
N TRP A 466 0.72 9.39 7.19
CA TRP A 466 1.19 10.32 6.16
C TRP A 466 1.39 11.77 6.66
N ASN A 467 1.42 11.98 7.98
CA ASN A 467 1.74 13.25 8.66
C ASN A 467 0.73 14.37 8.38
N TYR A 468 -0.56 14.05 8.51
CA TYR A 468 -1.66 15.02 8.61
C TYR A 468 -2.84 14.44 9.39
N HIS A 469 -3.90 15.21 9.60
CA HIS A 469 -5.06 14.85 10.41
C HIS A 469 -6.15 14.16 9.59
N GLN A 470 -6.84 13.18 10.19
CA GLN A 470 -7.99 12.50 9.62
C GLN A 470 -9.24 12.82 10.43
N THR A 471 -10.19 13.49 9.80
CA THR A 471 -11.47 13.84 10.44
C THR A 471 -12.35 12.61 10.69
N ARG A 472 -12.06 11.51 9.99
CA ARG A 472 -12.93 10.33 9.84
C ARG A 472 -14.35 10.69 9.36
N GLY A 473 -14.49 11.83 8.67
CA GLY A 473 -15.72 12.30 8.04
C GLY A 473 -16.08 11.53 6.77
N LEU A 474 -15.08 11.11 5.99
CA LEU A 474 -15.19 10.04 5.01
C LEU A 474 -14.90 8.72 5.71
N GLY A 475 -15.96 8.05 6.16
CA GLY A 475 -15.90 6.82 6.93
C GLY A 475 -16.45 5.61 6.18
N PHE A 476 -16.57 4.48 6.88
CA PHE A 476 -17.04 3.23 6.28
C PHE A 476 -18.44 3.38 5.67
N PHE A 477 -19.36 4.10 6.30
CA PHE A 477 -20.68 4.35 5.70
C PHE A 477 -20.59 5.03 4.33
N GLU A 478 -19.74 6.05 4.21
CA GLU A 478 -19.55 6.81 2.99
C GLU A 478 -18.82 5.98 1.90
N TYR A 479 -17.82 5.17 2.27
CA TYR A 479 -17.15 4.27 1.32
C TYR A 479 -18.08 3.20 0.77
N PHE A 480 -18.86 2.53 1.63
CA PHE A 480 -19.82 1.52 1.21
C PHE A 480 -20.93 2.12 0.33
N GLN A 481 -21.43 3.31 0.67
CA GLN A 481 -22.40 4.03 -0.16
C GLN A 481 -21.81 4.45 -1.52
N PHE A 482 -20.53 4.84 -1.56
CA PHE A 482 -19.86 5.12 -2.83
C PHE A 482 -19.73 3.87 -3.71
N CYS A 483 -19.43 2.70 -3.12
CA CYS A 483 -19.40 1.43 -3.83
C CYS A 483 -20.76 1.12 -4.48
N GLU A 484 -21.86 1.30 -3.74
CA GLU A 484 -23.22 1.16 -4.30
C GLU A 484 -23.50 2.15 -5.43
N ASP A 485 -23.09 3.41 -5.26
CA ASP A 485 -23.32 4.49 -6.23
C ASP A 485 -22.64 4.26 -7.58
N ILE A 486 -21.49 3.57 -7.60
CA ILE A 486 -20.73 3.25 -8.82
C ILE A 486 -20.86 1.80 -9.27
N GLY A 487 -21.59 0.97 -8.54
CA GLY A 487 -21.78 -0.46 -8.85
C GLY A 487 -20.55 -1.33 -8.61
N ALA A 488 -19.72 -0.97 -7.63
CA ALA A 488 -18.52 -1.70 -7.21
C ALA A 488 -18.77 -2.54 -5.94
N GLU A 489 -18.03 -3.62 -5.77
CA GLU A 489 -18.00 -4.36 -4.49
C GLU A 489 -17.08 -3.64 -3.47
N PRO A 490 -17.47 -3.52 -2.20
CA PRO A 490 -16.58 -3.02 -1.16
C PRO A 490 -15.55 -4.09 -0.74
N LEU A 491 -14.28 -3.69 -0.63
CA LEU A 491 -13.19 -4.45 -0.02
C LEU A 491 -12.60 -3.63 1.15
N PRO A 492 -13.25 -3.60 2.32
CA PRO A 492 -12.68 -3.00 3.52
C PRO A 492 -11.44 -3.79 3.99
N VAL A 493 -10.39 -3.09 4.42
CA VAL A 493 -9.14 -3.65 4.94
C VAL A 493 -8.95 -3.20 6.39
N LEU A 494 -8.66 -4.16 7.27
CA LEU A 494 -8.34 -3.90 8.68
C LEU A 494 -6.98 -4.52 9.02
N ALA A 495 -6.28 -3.94 9.99
CA ALA A 495 -4.99 -4.44 10.44
C ALA A 495 -5.10 -5.88 10.97
N ALA A 496 -4.07 -6.70 10.75
CA ALA A 496 -4.00 -8.08 11.27
C ALA A 496 -3.59 -8.16 12.75
N GLY A 497 -3.93 -7.13 13.54
CA GLY A 497 -3.51 -7.01 14.94
C GLY A 497 -2.06 -6.55 15.13
N VAL A 498 -1.41 -6.03 14.08
CA VAL A 498 -0.07 -5.42 14.13
C VAL A 498 -0.10 -4.06 13.41
N PRO A 499 0.78 -3.09 13.75
CA PRO A 499 0.80 -1.79 13.11
C PRO A 499 1.72 -1.78 11.88
N CYS A 500 1.83 -0.64 11.21
CA CYS A 500 2.55 -0.56 9.94
C CYS A 500 4.05 -0.87 10.12
N GLN A 501 4.64 -1.63 9.19
CA GLN A 501 6.10 -1.87 9.14
C GLN A 501 6.95 -0.59 9.03
N ASN A 502 6.32 0.51 8.64
CA ASN A 502 6.94 1.83 8.51
C ASN A 502 6.69 2.73 9.74
N SER A 503 6.19 2.19 10.87
CA SER A 503 5.86 3.06 12.00
C SER A 503 7.08 3.75 12.62
N ALA A 504 6.93 5.01 13.02
CA ALA A 504 7.89 5.77 13.81
C ALA A 504 8.11 5.14 15.19
N ASN A 505 9.18 5.54 15.87
CA ASN A 505 9.46 5.06 17.21
C ASN A 505 8.41 5.60 18.20
N ASN A 506 7.86 4.72 19.03
CA ASN A 506 7.01 5.08 20.15
C ASN A 506 7.84 5.61 21.34
N ALA A 507 7.18 5.90 22.47
CA ALA A 507 7.83 6.43 23.67
C ALA A 507 8.89 5.50 24.27
N GLU A 508 8.83 4.20 23.99
CA GLU A 508 9.83 3.21 24.42
C GLU A 508 10.99 3.06 23.42
N GLY A 509 10.98 3.80 22.31
CA GLY A 509 11.99 3.70 21.25
C GLY A 509 11.74 2.55 20.26
N ILE A 510 10.55 1.93 20.29
CA ILE A 510 10.17 0.82 19.41
C ILE A 510 9.49 1.37 18.15
N GLY A 511 10.02 1.05 16.98
CA GLY A 511 9.49 1.44 15.67
C GLY A 511 9.14 0.23 14.80
N GLY A 512 8.66 0.52 13.59
CA GLY A 512 8.29 -0.48 12.59
C GLY A 512 6.99 -1.19 12.98
N GLN A 513 6.89 -2.48 12.72
CA GLN A 513 5.79 -3.29 13.23
C GLN A 513 5.97 -3.50 14.74
N GLN A 514 5.56 -2.50 15.54
CA GLN A 514 5.81 -2.34 16.99
C GLN A 514 5.18 -3.45 17.87
N GLY A 515 5.51 -4.71 17.60
CA GLY A 515 4.80 -5.86 18.15
C GLY A 515 3.38 -5.98 17.56
N GLY A 516 2.47 -6.52 18.36
CA GLY A 516 1.06 -6.63 18.00
C GLY A 516 0.17 -6.36 19.21
N ILE A 517 -1.13 -6.18 18.97
CA ILE A 517 -2.16 -6.04 20.01
C ILE A 517 -1.92 -7.14 21.07
N PRO A 518 -1.85 -6.83 22.37
CA PRO A 518 -1.61 -7.83 23.38
C PRO A 518 -2.59 -9.01 23.23
N MET A 519 -2.11 -10.26 23.38
CA MET A 519 -2.96 -11.44 23.16
C MET A 519 -4.20 -11.47 24.07
N ALA A 520 -4.16 -10.82 25.23
CA ALA A 520 -5.31 -10.66 26.12
C ALA A 520 -6.42 -9.76 25.54
N ASP A 521 -6.05 -8.82 24.66
CA ASP A 521 -6.95 -7.85 24.03
C ASP A 521 -7.42 -8.31 22.64
N MET A 522 -6.71 -9.28 22.03
CA MET A 522 -7.06 -9.85 20.73
C MET A 522 -8.52 -10.34 20.62
N PRO A 523 -9.14 -10.98 21.64
CA PRO A 523 -10.56 -11.33 21.57
C PRO A 523 -11.47 -10.12 21.28
N ALA A 524 -11.21 -8.96 21.90
CA ALA A 524 -12.00 -7.76 21.66
C ALA A 524 -11.81 -7.22 20.24
N TYR A 525 -10.59 -7.30 19.71
CA TYR A 525 -10.30 -6.89 18.34
C TYR A 525 -10.92 -7.85 17.29
N VAL A 526 -10.94 -9.15 17.57
CA VAL A 526 -11.67 -10.14 16.76
C VAL A 526 -13.17 -9.83 16.73
N GLU A 527 -13.76 -9.47 17.88
CA GLU A 527 -15.16 -9.04 17.91
C GLU A 527 -15.38 -7.73 17.13
N GLU A 528 -14.45 -6.78 17.16
CA GLU A 528 -14.53 -5.56 16.34
C GLU A 528 -14.64 -5.90 14.84
N ILE A 529 -13.83 -6.85 14.36
CA ILE A 529 -13.87 -7.31 12.96
C ILE A 529 -15.19 -8.02 12.64
N CYS A 530 -15.69 -8.88 13.54
CA CYS A 530 -17.00 -9.51 13.37
C CYS A 530 -18.14 -8.48 13.36
N ASN A 531 -18.04 -7.45 14.20
CA ASN A 531 -19.01 -6.37 14.27
C ASN A 531 -19.06 -5.55 12.97
N LEU A 532 -17.98 -5.43 12.20
CA LEU A 532 -18.02 -4.84 10.86
C LEU A 532 -18.92 -5.66 9.92
N ILE A 533 -18.80 -6.99 9.97
CA ILE A 533 -19.60 -7.90 9.14
C ILE A 533 -21.08 -7.78 9.54
N GLU A 534 -21.39 -7.77 10.84
CA GLU A 534 -22.74 -7.54 11.35
C GLU A 534 -23.28 -6.15 10.99
N TRP A 535 -22.46 -5.11 11.11
CA TRP A 535 -22.81 -3.76 10.69
C TRP A 535 -23.16 -3.70 9.20
N ALA A 536 -22.43 -4.39 8.34
CA ALA A 536 -22.64 -4.37 6.90
C ALA A 536 -23.81 -5.27 6.45
N ASN A 537 -23.94 -6.46 7.04
CA ASN A 537 -24.81 -7.52 6.54
C ASN A 537 -25.97 -7.92 7.46
N GLY A 538 -25.86 -7.65 8.76
CA GLY A 538 -26.80 -8.11 9.78
C GLY A 538 -28.20 -7.52 9.65
N ASP A 539 -29.15 -8.15 10.35
CA ASP A 539 -30.53 -7.72 10.46
C ASP A 539 -30.69 -6.63 11.55
N PRO A 540 -31.12 -5.39 11.20
CA PRO A 540 -31.31 -4.32 12.17
C PRO A 540 -32.38 -4.60 13.23
N ALA A 541 -33.22 -5.62 13.05
CA ALA A 541 -34.19 -6.03 14.07
C ALA A 541 -33.56 -6.79 15.25
N THR A 542 -32.37 -7.38 15.05
CA THR A 542 -31.74 -8.28 16.03
C THR A 542 -30.30 -7.91 16.38
N ASN A 543 -29.63 -7.06 15.58
CA ASN A 543 -28.25 -6.66 15.79
C ASN A 543 -28.11 -5.12 15.92
N GLU A 544 -27.43 -4.66 16.97
CA GLU A 544 -27.27 -3.22 17.27
C GLU A 544 -26.42 -2.48 16.24
N TRP A 545 -25.40 -3.13 15.66
CA TRP A 545 -24.58 -2.55 14.61
C TRP A 545 -25.35 -2.41 13.31
N ALA A 546 -26.11 -3.43 12.92
CA ALA A 546 -27.01 -3.34 11.77
C ALA A 546 -28.09 -2.26 12.00
N LYS A 547 -28.58 -2.13 13.24
CA LYS A 547 -29.51 -1.05 13.61
C LYS A 547 -28.85 0.33 13.46
N MET A 548 -27.59 0.48 13.84
CA MET A 548 -26.83 1.73 13.63
C MET A 548 -26.74 2.10 12.14
N ARG A 549 -26.49 1.12 11.26
CA ARG A 549 -26.55 1.31 9.79
C ARG A 549 -27.95 1.77 9.34
N ALA A 550 -29.00 1.11 9.84
CA ALA A 550 -30.38 1.43 9.51
C ALA A 550 -30.79 2.84 9.97
N ASP A 551 -30.44 3.22 11.19
CA ASP A 551 -30.73 4.53 11.78
C ASP A 551 -29.96 5.66 11.06
N ALA A 552 -28.80 5.36 10.47
CA ALA A 552 -28.08 6.26 9.57
C ALA A 552 -28.75 6.43 8.17
N GLY A 553 -29.86 5.73 7.92
CA GLY A 553 -30.66 5.84 6.70
C GLY A 553 -30.43 4.73 5.67
N HIS A 554 -29.72 3.66 6.04
CA HIS A 554 -29.51 2.50 5.16
C HIS A 554 -29.94 1.19 5.83
N PRO A 555 -31.24 0.86 5.83
CA PRO A 555 -31.75 -0.33 6.50
C PRO A 555 -31.37 -1.63 5.80
N LYS A 556 -31.13 -1.60 4.48
CA LYS A 556 -30.77 -2.79 3.73
C LYS A 556 -29.32 -3.20 4.02
N PRO A 557 -28.95 -4.48 3.87
CA PRO A 557 -27.55 -4.89 3.92
C PRO A 557 -26.75 -4.24 2.79
N PHE A 558 -25.49 -3.92 3.04
CA PHE A 558 -24.54 -3.55 1.98
C PHE A 558 -24.05 -4.76 1.17
N ASN A 559 -24.30 -5.98 1.67
CA ASN A 559 -23.91 -7.24 1.02
C ASN A 559 -22.38 -7.37 0.88
N LEU A 560 -21.66 -7.13 1.98
CA LEU A 560 -20.22 -7.33 2.10
C LEU A 560 -19.86 -8.79 1.79
N LYS A 561 -18.96 -9.00 0.82
CA LYS A 561 -18.45 -10.32 0.40
C LYS A 561 -16.97 -10.51 0.65
N TYR A 562 -16.18 -9.44 0.57
CA TYR A 562 -14.73 -9.48 0.65
C TYR A 562 -14.25 -8.70 1.87
N LEU A 563 -13.27 -9.24 2.58
CA LEU A 563 -12.67 -8.58 3.76
C LEU A 563 -11.15 -8.73 3.69
N GLY A 564 -10.45 -7.60 3.65
CA GLY A 564 -9.00 -7.55 3.76
C GLY A 564 -8.55 -7.61 5.22
N LEU A 565 -7.60 -8.47 5.51
CA LEU A 565 -6.99 -8.62 6.83
C LEU A 565 -5.46 -8.54 6.68
N GLY A 566 -4.87 -7.46 7.18
CA GLY A 566 -3.46 -7.13 6.96
C GLY A 566 -3.21 -6.31 5.69
N ASN A 567 -1.99 -5.76 5.60
CA ASN A 567 -1.47 -4.93 4.51
C ASN A 567 0.06 -4.83 4.61
N GLU A 568 0.81 -5.39 3.68
CA GLU A 568 2.29 -5.24 3.67
C GLU A 568 2.95 -5.63 5.00
N ASP A 569 2.39 -6.63 5.69
CA ASP A 569 2.86 -7.05 7.00
C ASP A 569 4.24 -7.72 6.92
N ILE A 570 5.06 -7.51 7.93
CA ILE A 570 6.19 -8.40 8.17
C ILE A 570 5.60 -9.71 8.69
N ILE A 571 5.82 -10.82 7.99
CA ILE A 571 5.25 -12.16 8.29
C ILE A 571 6.07 -12.82 9.41
N SER A 572 6.15 -12.09 10.53
CA SER A 572 6.80 -12.47 11.77
C SER A 572 5.92 -13.40 12.60
N THR A 573 6.49 -14.01 13.63
CA THR A 573 5.74 -14.87 14.57
C THR A 573 4.60 -14.11 15.24
N VAL A 574 4.84 -12.83 15.55
CA VAL A 574 3.87 -11.92 16.17
C VAL A 574 2.66 -11.68 15.27
N PHE A 575 2.89 -11.54 13.96
CA PHE A 575 1.82 -11.39 12.97
C PHE A 575 1.04 -12.70 12.81
N GLU A 576 1.72 -13.83 12.56
CA GLU A 576 1.04 -15.10 12.24
C GLU A 576 0.06 -15.53 13.34
N GLU A 577 0.45 -15.43 14.62
CA GLU A 577 -0.39 -15.81 15.76
C GLU A 577 -1.73 -15.04 15.78
N ARG A 578 -1.69 -13.73 15.51
CA ARG A 578 -2.86 -12.85 15.52
C ARG A 578 -3.68 -13.02 14.27
N TYR A 579 -3.00 -13.07 13.13
CA TYR A 579 -3.61 -13.23 11.83
C TYR A 579 -4.41 -14.55 11.74
N GLU A 580 -3.83 -15.66 12.22
CA GLU A 580 -4.50 -16.94 12.26
C GLU A 580 -5.73 -16.91 13.19
N MET A 581 -5.62 -16.28 14.36
CA MET A 581 -6.72 -16.13 15.31
C MET A 581 -7.91 -15.38 14.68
N ILE A 582 -7.64 -14.26 14.01
CA ILE A 582 -8.67 -13.48 13.32
C ILE A 582 -9.32 -14.31 12.19
N CYS A 583 -8.50 -14.91 11.32
CA CYS A 583 -8.99 -15.65 10.17
C CYS A 583 -9.87 -16.84 10.58
N LYS A 584 -9.45 -17.60 11.60
CA LYS A 584 -10.24 -18.71 12.16
C LYS A 584 -11.60 -18.24 12.67
N ALA A 585 -11.65 -17.14 13.42
CA ALA A 585 -12.91 -16.61 13.96
C ALA A 585 -13.87 -16.15 12.86
N VAL A 586 -13.36 -15.45 11.83
CA VAL A 586 -14.18 -15.03 10.69
C VAL A 586 -14.69 -16.23 9.92
N ARG A 587 -13.85 -17.25 9.67
CA ARG A 587 -14.26 -18.47 8.95
C ARG A 587 -15.32 -19.28 9.68
N GLU A 588 -15.19 -19.39 11.01
CA GLU A 588 -16.15 -20.13 11.83
C GLU A 588 -17.54 -19.47 11.83
N ARG A 589 -17.59 -18.14 11.92
CA ARG A 589 -18.86 -17.40 12.08
C ARG A 589 -19.48 -16.93 10.77
N TYR A 590 -18.65 -16.63 9.77
CA TYR A 590 -19.05 -16.03 8.49
C TYR A 590 -18.37 -16.74 7.30
N PRO A 591 -18.65 -18.04 7.09
CA PRO A 591 -17.95 -18.85 6.08
C PRO A 591 -18.06 -18.31 4.64
N ASP A 592 -19.11 -17.54 4.34
CA ASP A 592 -19.35 -16.94 3.02
C ASP A 592 -18.47 -15.69 2.74
N ILE A 593 -17.81 -15.13 3.77
CA ILE A 593 -16.89 -14.00 3.59
C ILE A 593 -15.59 -14.50 2.95
N LYS A 594 -15.20 -13.87 1.85
CA LYS A 594 -13.93 -14.09 1.16
C LYS A 594 -12.84 -13.25 1.81
N ILE A 595 -12.05 -13.89 2.67
CA ILE A 595 -10.88 -13.25 3.29
C ILE A 595 -9.80 -13.05 2.23
N CYS A 596 -9.34 -11.81 2.11
CA CYS A 596 -8.13 -11.41 1.42
C CYS A 596 -7.01 -11.23 2.45
N GLY A 597 -6.00 -12.10 2.42
CA GLY A 597 -4.80 -11.95 3.25
C GLY A 597 -3.73 -11.10 2.59
N THR A 598 -2.54 -11.08 3.17
CA THR A 598 -1.34 -10.48 2.59
C THR A 598 -0.19 -11.48 2.59
N VAL A 599 0.73 -11.36 1.61
CA VAL A 599 2.02 -12.05 1.61
C VAL A 599 3.19 -11.07 1.82
N GLY A 600 2.91 -9.96 2.49
CA GLY A 600 3.90 -8.99 2.91
C GLY A 600 4.23 -7.90 1.88
N PRO A 601 5.23 -7.05 2.17
CA PRO A 601 5.45 -5.77 1.49
C PRO A 601 6.07 -5.89 0.09
N PHE A 602 6.70 -7.03 -0.26
CA PHE A 602 7.51 -7.13 -1.47
C PHE A 602 7.42 -8.51 -2.12
N HIS A 603 7.35 -8.57 -3.45
CA HIS A 603 7.08 -9.79 -4.22
C HIS A 603 8.29 -10.64 -4.68
N SER A 604 9.46 -10.07 -4.99
CA SER A 604 10.53 -10.84 -5.67
C SER A 604 11.38 -11.62 -4.67
N PRO A 605 11.19 -12.96 -4.61
CA PRO A 605 10.74 -13.61 -3.39
C PRO A 605 11.47 -13.04 -2.18
N SER A 606 10.78 -12.13 -1.50
CA SER A 606 11.23 -11.63 -0.22
C SER A 606 11.01 -12.69 0.85
N ALA A 607 11.59 -12.46 2.03
CA ALA A 607 11.38 -13.33 3.18
C ALA A 607 9.87 -13.43 3.53
N ASP A 608 9.19 -12.28 3.55
CA ASP A 608 7.76 -12.16 3.84
C ASP A 608 6.90 -12.83 2.78
N TYR A 609 7.22 -12.63 1.50
CA TYR A 609 6.52 -13.27 0.39
C TYR A 609 6.54 -14.79 0.49
N THR A 610 7.71 -15.34 0.77
CA THR A 610 7.89 -16.79 0.89
C THR A 610 7.12 -17.32 2.09
N GLU A 611 7.28 -16.70 3.26
CA GLU A 611 6.62 -17.15 4.48
C GLU A 611 5.09 -16.99 4.40
N GLY A 612 4.60 -15.90 3.82
CA GLY A 612 3.16 -15.65 3.62
C GLY A 612 2.50 -16.67 2.69
N TRP A 613 3.15 -17.01 1.57
CA TRP A 613 2.67 -18.09 0.71
C TRP A 613 2.75 -19.46 1.39
N ASP A 614 3.76 -19.70 2.22
CA ASP A 614 3.87 -20.93 3.00
C ASP A 614 2.79 -21.01 4.09
N PHE A 615 2.44 -19.90 4.75
CA PHE A 615 1.30 -19.80 5.65
C PHE A 615 0.00 -20.16 4.90
N THR A 616 -0.22 -19.55 3.75
CA THR A 616 -1.40 -19.79 2.90
C THR A 616 -1.55 -21.27 2.54
N LYS A 617 -0.45 -21.94 2.16
CA LYS A 617 -0.43 -23.37 1.82
C LYS A 617 -0.69 -24.28 3.04
N LYS A 618 -0.20 -23.89 4.22
CA LYS A 618 -0.47 -24.62 5.48
C LYS A 618 -1.92 -24.48 5.92
N HIS A 619 -2.58 -23.40 5.53
CA HIS A 619 -3.93 -23.04 5.94
C HIS A 619 -4.87 -22.75 4.75
N PRO A 620 -5.09 -23.73 3.84
CA PRO A 620 -5.80 -23.51 2.58
C PRO A 620 -7.26 -23.07 2.75
N ASP A 621 -7.88 -23.34 3.91
CA ASP A 621 -9.27 -22.99 4.19
C ASP A 621 -9.45 -21.58 4.79
N LEU A 622 -8.35 -20.90 5.17
CA LEU A 622 -8.44 -19.58 5.81
C LEU A 622 -8.59 -18.45 4.81
N GLN A 623 -7.86 -18.48 3.69
CA GLN A 623 -7.82 -17.36 2.74
C GLN A 623 -8.50 -17.76 1.42
N TYR A 624 -9.34 -16.87 0.89
CA TYR A 624 -9.85 -17.01 -0.48
C TYR A 624 -8.79 -16.53 -1.49
N MET A 625 -8.13 -15.42 -1.15
CA MET A 625 -7.06 -14.83 -1.93
C MET A 625 -6.02 -14.17 -1.03
N VAL A 626 -4.84 -13.90 -1.59
CA VAL A 626 -3.77 -13.14 -0.94
C VAL A 626 -3.38 -11.92 -1.75
N ASP A 627 -3.01 -10.85 -1.05
CA ASP A 627 -2.61 -9.56 -1.61
C ASP A 627 -1.09 -9.54 -1.87
N GLU A 628 -0.73 -9.29 -3.13
CA GLU A 628 0.65 -9.09 -3.60
C GLU A 628 0.86 -7.64 -4.03
N HIS A 629 1.98 -7.04 -3.62
CA HIS A 629 2.31 -5.65 -3.93
C HIS A 629 3.67 -5.54 -4.62
N TYR A 630 3.76 -4.68 -5.64
CA TYR A 630 5.04 -4.32 -6.26
C TYR A 630 5.04 -3.08 -7.14
N TYR A 631 6.09 -2.28 -6.96
CA TYR A 631 6.37 -1.05 -7.70
C TYR A 631 7.65 -1.21 -8.50
N GLU A 632 7.52 -1.61 -9.75
CA GLU A 632 8.65 -2.09 -10.54
C GLU A 632 8.97 -1.22 -11.75
N SER A 633 10.16 -1.43 -12.33
CA SER A 633 10.54 -0.71 -13.54
C SER A 633 9.74 -1.16 -14.77
N THR A 634 9.59 -0.28 -15.75
CA THR A 634 9.07 -0.57 -17.09
C THR A 634 9.75 -1.78 -17.73
N GLY A 635 11.07 -1.90 -17.59
CA GLY A 635 11.82 -3.08 -18.04
C GLY A 635 11.42 -4.35 -17.30
N TRP A 636 11.14 -4.30 -15.99
CA TRP A 636 10.63 -5.45 -15.25
C TRP A 636 9.29 -5.92 -15.82
N PHE A 637 8.33 -5.02 -16.04
CA PHE A 637 7.02 -5.36 -16.61
C PHE A 637 7.13 -5.95 -18.03
N MET A 638 8.07 -5.46 -18.83
CA MET A 638 8.33 -6.04 -20.15
C MET A 638 8.96 -7.43 -20.04
N HIS A 639 9.88 -7.68 -19.11
CA HIS A 639 10.60 -8.96 -19.02
C HIS A 639 9.97 -10.03 -18.11
N ASN A 640 8.89 -9.70 -17.38
CA ASN A 640 8.16 -10.63 -16.51
C ASN A 640 6.73 -10.88 -17.02
N ARG A 641 6.58 -11.05 -18.34
CA ARG A 641 5.29 -11.29 -19.01
C ARG A 641 4.61 -12.59 -18.56
N ASP A 642 5.37 -13.53 -18.02
CA ASP A 642 4.96 -14.87 -17.61
C ASP A 642 4.88 -15.02 -16.09
N TYR A 643 4.90 -13.91 -15.34
CA TYR A 643 4.98 -13.91 -13.87
C TYR A 643 3.98 -14.87 -13.20
N TYR A 644 2.71 -14.82 -13.63
CA TYR A 644 1.64 -15.68 -13.09
C TYR A 644 1.44 -16.99 -13.87
N ASP A 645 2.15 -17.20 -14.99
CA ASP A 645 1.93 -18.35 -15.88
C ASP A 645 2.30 -19.69 -15.21
N SER A 646 3.12 -19.68 -14.16
CA SER A 646 3.53 -20.90 -13.43
C SER A 646 2.82 -21.11 -12.09
N TYR A 647 1.95 -20.20 -11.68
CA TYR A 647 1.27 -20.28 -10.38
C TYR A 647 0.37 -21.51 -10.28
N ASP A 648 0.16 -22.03 -9.07
CA ASP A 648 -0.77 -23.12 -8.83
C ASP A 648 -2.21 -22.62 -8.96
N ARG A 649 -2.96 -23.13 -9.94
CA ARG A 649 -4.35 -22.72 -10.23
C ARG A 649 -5.35 -23.24 -9.20
N THR A 650 -4.91 -24.13 -8.31
CA THR A 650 -5.70 -24.71 -7.21
C THR A 650 -5.44 -24.06 -5.86
N ALA A 651 -4.39 -23.23 -5.76
CA ALA A 651 -4.08 -22.45 -4.56
C ALA A 651 -5.07 -21.28 -4.37
N ALA A 652 -4.91 -20.55 -3.27
CA ALA A 652 -5.60 -19.28 -3.05
C ALA A 652 -5.41 -18.34 -4.26
N LYS A 653 -6.42 -17.55 -4.57
CA LYS A 653 -6.33 -16.56 -5.65
C LYS A 653 -5.36 -15.44 -5.29
N VAL A 654 -4.97 -14.64 -6.28
CA VAL A 654 -4.16 -13.45 -6.07
C VAL A 654 -5.03 -12.21 -6.24
N TYR A 655 -4.90 -11.30 -5.30
CA TYR A 655 -5.23 -9.90 -5.49
C TYR A 655 -3.92 -9.13 -5.69
N LEU A 656 -3.72 -8.50 -6.84
CA LEU A 656 -2.59 -7.61 -7.07
C LEU A 656 -2.98 -6.20 -6.62
N GLY A 657 -2.89 -5.94 -5.31
CA GLY A 657 -3.57 -4.82 -4.68
C GLY A 657 -2.88 -3.47 -4.76
N GLU A 658 -1.56 -3.45 -4.87
CA GLU A 658 -0.79 -2.22 -5.05
C GLU A 658 0.32 -2.44 -6.06
N TRP A 659 0.21 -1.78 -7.21
CA TRP A 659 1.28 -1.80 -8.21
C TRP A 659 1.26 -0.57 -9.10
N ALA A 660 2.43 -0.22 -9.62
CA ALA A 660 2.62 0.79 -10.67
C ALA A 660 3.98 0.62 -11.34
N ALA A 661 4.09 1.05 -12.61
CA ALA A 661 5.39 1.21 -13.25
C ALA A 661 6.07 2.50 -12.77
N SER A 662 7.21 2.36 -12.09
CA SER A 662 7.82 3.43 -11.28
C SER A 662 9.12 4.02 -11.84
N THR A 663 9.57 3.63 -13.05
CA THR A 663 10.89 3.99 -13.62
C THR A 663 11.18 5.49 -13.63
N ASN A 664 11.88 6.01 -12.60
CA ASN A 664 12.45 7.35 -12.53
C ASN A 664 11.52 8.50 -12.96
N VAL A 665 10.20 8.31 -12.89
CA VAL A 665 9.22 9.31 -13.29
C VAL A 665 8.48 9.83 -12.07
N LYS A 666 8.40 11.16 -11.97
CA LYS A 666 7.54 11.80 -10.98
C LYS A 666 6.06 11.67 -11.32
N ARG A 667 5.71 11.39 -12.59
CA ARG A 667 4.34 11.25 -13.07
C ARG A 667 4.27 10.20 -14.18
N PRO A 668 3.19 9.39 -14.28
CA PRO A 668 3.05 8.43 -15.36
C PRO A 668 3.11 9.10 -16.73
N ASN A 669 3.75 8.43 -17.69
CA ASN A 669 3.86 8.83 -19.08
C ASN A 669 3.46 7.66 -20.01
N VAL A 670 3.59 7.83 -21.33
CA VAL A 670 3.29 6.77 -22.30
C VAL A 670 4.15 5.53 -22.08
N GLU A 671 5.43 5.67 -21.68
CA GLU A 671 6.31 4.53 -21.37
C GLU A 671 5.72 3.64 -20.26
N THR A 672 5.40 4.24 -19.11
CA THR A 672 4.86 3.50 -17.96
C THR A 672 3.50 2.91 -18.29
N ALA A 673 2.64 3.69 -18.96
CA ALA A 673 1.32 3.24 -19.38
C ALA A 673 1.36 2.04 -20.34
N LEU A 674 2.28 2.03 -21.31
CA LEU A 674 2.40 0.89 -22.23
C LEU A 674 2.98 -0.35 -21.55
N ALA A 675 3.92 -0.19 -20.61
CA ALA A 675 4.41 -1.29 -19.79
C ALA A 675 3.29 -1.91 -18.94
N GLU A 676 2.44 -1.07 -18.34
CA GLU A 676 1.24 -1.49 -17.60
C GLU A 676 0.20 -2.13 -18.52
N ALA A 677 -0.01 -1.59 -19.73
CA ALA A 677 -0.95 -2.15 -20.71
C ALA A 677 -0.52 -3.54 -21.20
N LEU A 678 0.78 -3.70 -21.47
CA LEU A 678 1.39 -5.01 -21.69
C LEU A 678 1.01 -5.90 -20.50
N TYR A 679 1.35 -5.51 -19.28
CA TYR A 679 1.16 -6.36 -18.10
C TYR A 679 -0.29 -6.77 -17.88
N LEU A 680 -1.24 -5.85 -18.08
CA LEU A 680 -2.67 -6.15 -17.96
C LEU A 680 -3.17 -7.19 -18.98
N THR A 681 -2.53 -7.33 -20.15
CA THR A 681 -2.85 -8.46 -21.05
C THR A 681 -2.44 -9.81 -20.47
N ASP A 682 -1.38 -9.86 -19.65
CA ASP A 682 -0.98 -11.08 -18.94
C ASP A 682 -1.85 -11.33 -17.71
N ILE A 683 -2.28 -10.26 -17.04
CA ILE A 683 -3.25 -10.34 -15.95
C ILE A 683 -4.58 -10.90 -16.46
N GLU A 684 -5.09 -10.43 -17.60
CA GLU A 684 -6.28 -11.05 -18.23
C GLU A 684 -6.02 -12.49 -18.65
N ARG A 685 -4.84 -12.79 -19.21
CA ARG A 685 -4.45 -14.18 -19.52
C ARG A 685 -4.42 -15.06 -18.28
N ASN A 686 -4.07 -14.54 -17.12
CA ASN A 686 -4.01 -15.26 -15.85
C ASN A 686 -5.14 -14.87 -14.89
N GLY A 687 -6.27 -14.38 -15.39
CA GLY A 687 -7.40 -13.96 -14.56
C GLY A 687 -8.15 -15.12 -13.88
N ASP A 688 -7.70 -16.36 -14.11
CA ASP A 688 -8.05 -17.56 -13.36
C ASP A 688 -7.21 -17.73 -12.07
N VAL A 689 -6.07 -17.04 -11.98
CA VAL A 689 -5.21 -16.95 -10.78
C VAL A 689 -5.40 -15.59 -10.11
N VAL A 690 -5.25 -14.51 -10.88
CA VAL A 690 -5.43 -13.13 -10.42
C VAL A 690 -6.92 -12.80 -10.44
N GLU A 691 -7.53 -12.74 -9.27
CA GLU A 691 -8.95 -12.42 -9.10
C GLU A 691 -9.21 -10.91 -9.22
N MET A 692 -8.30 -10.10 -8.68
CA MET A 692 -8.46 -8.65 -8.58
C MET A 692 -7.12 -7.96 -8.81
N THR A 693 -7.15 -6.72 -9.28
CA THR A 693 -5.99 -5.84 -9.35
C THR A 693 -6.37 -4.37 -9.25
N SER A 694 -5.50 -3.56 -8.63
CA SER A 694 -5.67 -2.11 -8.54
C SER A 694 -4.33 -1.37 -8.60
N TYR A 695 -4.28 -0.33 -9.42
CA TYR A 695 -3.18 0.64 -9.44
C TYR A 695 -3.13 1.40 -8.11
N ALA A 696 -1.93 1.66 -7.58
CA ALA A 696 -1.74 2.48 -6.39
C ALA A 696 -0.52 3.41 -6.53
N PRO A 697 -0.50 4.58 -5.86
CA PRO A 697 -1.63 5.26 -5.25
C PRO A 697 -2.51 5.98 -6.30
N MET A 698 -3.76 6.27 -5.94
CA MET A 698 -4.74 6.79 -6.91
C MET A 698 -4.77 8.32 -7.02
N LEU A 699 -4.85 9.04 -5.90
CA LEU A 699 -5.09 10.49 -5.87
C LEU A 699 -3.92 11.25 -5.25
N SER A 700 -3.60 12.41 -5.83
CA SER A 700 -2.53 13.29 -5.33
C SER A 700 -2.90 14.75 -5.48
N LYS A 701 -3.05 15.46 -4.36
CA LYS A 701 -3.33 16.90 -4.37
C LYS A 701 -2.04 17.68 -4.67
N ASP A 702 -2.15 18.68 -5.55
CA ASP A 702 -1.05 19.57 -5.90
C ASP A 702 -0.44 20.23 -4.66
N GLY A 703 0.86 20.04 -4.47
CA GLY A 703 1.61 20.61 -3.33
C GLY A 703 1.69 19.70 -2.11
N HIS A 704 0.98 18.56 -2.09
CA HIS A 704 0.86 17.67 -0.94
C HIS A 704 1.28 16.22 -1.24
N SER A 705 1.99 15.95 -2.33
CA SER A 705 2.36 14.59 -2.74
C SER A 705 3.30 13.90 -1.75
N ASN A 706 2.85 12.79 -1.15
CA ASN A 706 3.66 11.92 -0.27
C ASN A 706 4.37 10.80 -1.05
N TRP A 707 3.81 10.38 -2.18
CA TRP A 707 4.29 9.27 -3.00
C TRP A 707 4.24 9.66 -4.49
N ASN A 708 5.00 8.97 -5.33
CA ASN A 708 4.90 9.07 -6.78
C ASN A 708 5.26 7.71 -7.41
N PRO A 709 4.68 7.35 -8.57
CA PRO A 709 3.69 8.11 -9.33
C PRO A 709 2.23 7.81 -8.92
N ASP A 710 1.35 8.81 -8.99
CA ASP A 710 -0.11 8.64 -8.79
C ASP A 710 -0.92 8.62 -10.10
N MET A 711 -2.09 7.98 -10.10
CA MET A 711 -2.96 7.85 -11.27
C MET A 711 -3.69 9.15 -11.65
N ILE A 712 -4.11 9.95 -10.66
CA ILE A 712 -4.89 11.18 -10.85
C ILE A 712 -4.32 12.29 -9.95
N TYR A 713 -3.97 13.43 -10.55
CA TYR A 713 -3.53 14.62 -9.83
C TYR A 713 -4.63 15.67 -9.83
N PHE A 714 -4.81 16.39 -8.73
CA PHE A 714 -5.86 17.39 -8.63
C PHE A 714 -5.48 18.61 -7.80
N SER A 715 -6.24 19.68 -7.98
CA SER A 715 -6.27 20.86 -7.12
C SER A 715 -7.72 21.16 -6.74
N ASN A 716 -7.96 22.30 -6.09
CA ASN A 716 -9.33 22.72 -5.80
C ASN A 716 -10.14 23.03 -7.07
N THR A 717 -9.48 23.32 -8.21
CA THR A 717 -10.14 23.77 -9.44
C THR A 717 -9.89 22.89 -10.67
N HIS A 718 -8.90 22.00 -10.63
CA HIS A 718 -8.52 21.19 -11.78
C HIS A 718 -8.30 19.73 -11.40
N ILE A 719 -8.64 18.82 -12.33
CA ILE A 719 -8.31 17.40 -12.28
C ILE A 719 -7.49 17.07 -13.52
N ARG A 720 -6.45 16.27 -13.36
CA ARG A 720 -5.59 15.79 -14.45
C ARG A 720 -5.40 14.29 -14.33
N THR A 721 -6.00 13.57 -15.27
CA THR A 721 -5.77 12.13 -15.43
C THR A 721 -4.50 11.89 -16.23
N THR A 722 -3.82 10.78 -15.94
CA THR A 722 -2.54 10.39 -16.54
C THR A 722 -2.74 9.38 -17.68
N PRO A 723 -1.67 9.04 -18.43
CA PRO A 723 -1.65 7.87 -19.30
C PRO A 723 -2.06 6.57 -18.60
N ALA A 724 -1.58 6.32 -17.37
CA ALA A 724 -1.95 5.13 -16.58
C ALA A 724 -3.48 5.05 -16.35
N TYR A 725 -4.12 6.18 -16.06
CA TYR A 725 -5.59 6.26 -15.92
C TYR A 725 -6.32 5.75 -17.18
N GLU A 726 -5.85 6.14 -18.38
CA GLU A 726 -6.49 5.71 -19.63
C GLU A 726 -6.35 4.20 -19.85
N ILE A 727 -5.20 3.62 -19.50
CA ILE A 727 -4.96 2.19 -19.60
C ILE A 727 -5.85 1.42 -18.63
N GLN A 728 -5.88 1.80 -17.36
CA GLN A 728 -6.75 1.18 -16.35
C GLN A 728 -8.23 1.27 -16.76
N ARG A 729 -8.68 2.43 -17.27
CA ARG A 729 -10.05 2.62 -17.79
C ARG A 729 -10.35 1.68 -18.96
N LEU A 730 -9.43 1.56 -19.93
CA LEU A 730 -9.64 0.71 -21.10
C LEU A 730 -9.79 -0.77 -20.72
N PHE A 731 -8.97 -1.26 -19.81
CA PHE A 731 -9.08 -2.65 -19.35
C PHE A 731 -10.32 -2.91 -18.48
N SER A 732 -10.75 -1.92 -17.69
CA SER A 732 -11.97 -2.02 -16.87
C SER A 732 -13.28 -1.96 -17.67
N VAL A 733 -13.35 -1.04 -18.64
CA VAL A 733 -14.55 -0.82 -19.48
C VAL A 733 -14.71 -1.94 -20.50
N TYR A 734 -13.61 -2.36 -21.13
CA TYR A 734 -13.59 -3.40 -22.16
C TYR A 734 -13.10 -4.75 -21.61
N GLY A 735 -13.53 -5.08 -20.38
CA GLY A 735 -13.24 -6.34 -19.71
C GLY A 735 -14.22 -7.47 -20.06
N GLY A 736 -13.99 -8.66 -19.51
CA GLY A 736 -14.87 -9.81 -19.65
C GLY A 736 -14.64 -10.83 -18.55
N ASP A 737 -15.47 -11.88 -18.50
CA ASP A 737 -15.39 -12.99 -17.53
C ASP A 737 -14.93 -14.31 -18.18
N ARG A 738 -14.60 -14.26 -19.47
CA ARG A 738 -13.99 -15.36 -20.24
C ARG A 738 -12.76 -14.85 -20.97
N TYR A 739 -11.63 -15.51 -20.78
CA TYR A 739 -10.44 -15.31 -21.60
C TYR A 739 -10.42 -16.31 -22.75
N ILE A 740 -10.21 -15.83 -23.97
CA ILE A 740 -10.06 -16.64 -25.19
C ILE A 740 -8.57 -16.74 -25.50
N LYS A 741 -8.05 -17.97 -25.61
CA LYS A 741 -6.62 -18.18 -25.88
C LYS A 741 -6.21 -17.49 -27.17
N SER A 742 -5.14 -16.70 -27.09
CA SER A 742 -4.50 -16.05 -28.22
C SER A 742 -2.99 -16.14 -28.12
N GLN A 743 -2.30 -16.39 -29.23
CA GLN A 743 -0.85 -16.56 -29.25
C GLN A 743 -0.23 -15.90 -30.50
N PHE A 744 0.87 -15.17 -30.30
CA PHE A 744 1.65 -14.64 -31.40
C PHE A 744 2.59 -15.69 -32.00
N SER A 745 2.81 -15.60 -33.31
CA SER A 745 3.85 -16.35 -34.03
C SER A 745 4.62 -15.42 -34.98
N ASN A 746 5.76 -15.89 -35.49
CA ASN A 746 6.64 -15.13 -36.38
C ASN A 746 7.17 -13.81 -35.75
N LEU A 747 7.39 -13.81 -34.43
CA LEU A 747 8.05 -12.71 -33.72
C LEU A 747 9.51 -13.06 -33.42
N ASP A 748 10.39 -12.09 -33.57
CA ASP A 748 11.72 -12.17 -32.99
C ASP A 748 11.58 -12.23 -31.46
N SER A 749 12.24 -13.20 -30.84
CA SER A 749 12.33 -13.33 -29.39
C SER A 749 12.81 -12.05 -28.69
N GLN A 750 13.63 -11.23 -29.35
CA GLN A 750 14.11 -9.94 -28.82
C GLN A 750 13.07 -8.82 -28.86
N LEU A 751 11.93 -9.02 -29.52
CA LEU A 751 10.87 -8.02 -29.64
C LEU A 751 9.54 -8.49 -29.03
N ALA A 752 9.43 -9.78 -28.70
CA ALA A 752 8.21 -10.39 -28.19
C ALA A 752 7.73 -9.74 -26.88
N HIS A 753 8.64 -9.31 -26.01
CA HIS A 753 8.32 -8.65 -24.73
C HIS A 753 7.67 -7.26 -24.88
N ARG A 754 7.65 -6.71 -26.10
CA ARG A 754 7.13 -5.36 -26.42
C ARG A 754 5.80 -5.39 -27.16
N ILE A 755 5.22 -6.55 -27.33
CA ILE A 755 3.94 -6.73 -28.00
C ILE A 755 3.02 -7.54 -27.08
N GLY A 756 1.78 -7.10 -26.95
CA GLY A 756 0.78 -7.76 -26.10
C GLY A 756 -0.54 -7.92 -26.83
N ALA A 757 -1.27 -8.99 -26.50
CA ALA A 757 -2.64 -9.18 -26.94
C ALA A 757 -3.48 -9.88 -25.87
N SER A 758 -4.74 -9.48 -25.79
CA SER A 758 -5.74 -10.16 -24.97
C SER A 758 -7.08 -10.19 -25.69
N VAL A 759 -7.77 -11.32 -25.57
CA VAL A 759 -9.12 -11.50 -26.12
C VAL A 759 -10.02 -11.96 -24.99
N VAL A 760 -11.00 -11.13 -24.64
CA VAL A 760 -11.96 -11.42 -23.57
C VAL A 760 -13.39 -11.36 -24.07
N ARG A 761 -14.28 -12.11 -23.42
CA ARG A 761 -15.73 -12.10 -23.66
C ARG A 761 -16.45 -11.84 -22.34
N ASP A 762 -17.39 -10.92 -22.38
CA ASP A 762 -18.39 -10.77 -21.30
C ASP A 762 -19.54 -11.73 -21.58
N SER A 763 -19.68 -12.76 -20.75
CA SER A 763 -20.70 -13.79 -20.92
C SER A 763 -22.13 -13.27 -20.71
N LYS A 764 -22.32 -12.16 -19.97
CA LYS A 764 -23.63 -11.54 -19.71
C LYS A 764 -24.15 -10.79 -20.92
N THR A 765 -23.29 -10.05 -21.61
CA THR A 765 -23.66 -9.25 -22.79
C THR A 765 -23.38 -9.94 -24.12
N GLY A 766 -22.49 -10.95 -24.12
CA GLY A 766 -22.00 -11.63 -25.32
C GLY A 766 -20.91 -10.86 -26.07
N LYS A 767 -20.58 -9.62 -25.63
CA LYS A 767 -19.56 -8.78 -26.27
C LYS A 767 -18.16 -9.38 -26.13
N ARG A 768 -17.34 -9.18 -27.17
CA ARG A 768 -15.96 -9.64 -27.23
C ARG A 768 -15.04 -8.47 -27.53
N TYR A 769 -13.88 -8.47 -26.89
CA TYR A 769 -12.91 -7.38 -27.02
C TYR A 769 -11.54 -7.95 -27.35
N LEU A 770 -10.93 -7.43 -28.41
CA LEU A 770 -9.53 -7.67 -28.77
C LEU A 770 -8.72 -6.44 -28.38
N LYS A 771 -7.75 -6.61 -27.48
CA LYS A 771 -6.79 -5.59 -27.08
C LYS A 771 -5.44 -5.91 -27.71
N LEU A 772 -4.82 -4.93 -28.35
CA LEU A 772 -3.52 -5.06 -29.04
C LEU A 772 -2.59 -3.96 -28.54
N VAL A 773 -1.42 -4.33 -28.03
CA VAL A 773 -0.40 -3.40 -27.51
C VAL A 773 0.83 -3.46 -28.40
N ASN A 774 1.29 -2.29 -28.84
CA ASN A 774 2.54 -2.09 -29.57
C ASN A 774 3.44 -1.13 -28.78
N ALA A 775 4.42 -1.67 -28.05
CA ALA A 775 5.43 -0.91 -27.32
C ALA A 775 6.77 -0.79 -28.10
N LEU A 776 6.70 -0.90 -29.44
CA LEU A 776 7.85 -0.73 -30.33
C LEU A 776 7.90 0.70 -30.93
N PRO A 777 9.08 1.18 -31.34
CA PRO A 777 9.23 2.38 -32.16
C PRO A 777 8.78 2.20 -33.62
N SER A 778 8.21 1.05 -33.98
CA SER A 778 7.86 0.67 -35.33
C SER A 778 6.36 0.44 -35.49
N THR A 779 5.87 0.62 -36.72
CA THR A 779 4.50 0.22 -37.06
C THR A 779 4.38 -1.29 -36.96
N LEU A 780 3.38 -1.78 -36.21
CA LEU A 780 3.11 -3.19 -36.04
C LEU A 780 1.90 -3.60 -36.87
N LYS A 781 2.09 -4.55 -37.80
CA LYS A 781 1.02 -5.15 -38.59
C LYS A 781 0.76 -6.57 -38.12
N ILE A 782 -0.47 -6.82 -37.66
CA ILE A 782 -0.87 -8.11 -37.12
C ILE A 782 -1.85 -8.78 -38.08
N HIS A 783 -1.48 -9.95 -38.58
CA HIS A 783 -2.44 -10.84 -39.24
C HIS A 783 -3.20 -11.61 -38.17
N VAL A 784 -4.51 -11.41 -38.05
CA VAL A 784 -5.33 -12.09 -37.05
C VAL A 784 -6.03 -13.29 -37.67
N GLU A 785 -5.78 -14.46 -37.09
CA GLU A 785 -6.37 -15.74 -37.49
C GLU A 785 -7.39 -16.24 -36.45
N GLY A 786 -8.34 -17.05 -36.89
CA GLY A 786 -9.32 -17.72 -36.03
C GLY A 786 -10.54 -16.89 -35.65
N ILE A 787 -10.52 -15.57 -35.87
CA ILE A 787 -11.68 -14.68 -35.77
C ILE A 787 -11.78 -13.79 -37.01
N ASN A 788 -13.00 -13.40 -37.39
CA ASN A 788 -13.22 -12.43 -38.45
C ASN A 788 -13.29 -11.03 -37.86
N LEU A 789 -12.56 -10.10 -38.44
CA LEU A 789 -12.66 -8.67 -38.10
C LEU A 789 -13.55 -7.98 -39.14
N PRO A 790 -14.47 -7.09 -38.73
CA PRO A 790 -15.21 -6.26 -39.68
C PRO A 790 -14.26 -5.41 -40.54
N ALA A 791 -14.66 -5.15 -41.79
CA ALA A 791 -13.85 -4.39 -42.74
C ALA A 791 -13.57 -2.95 -42.27
N THR A 792 -14.50 -2.37 -41.51
CA THR A 792 -14.38 -1.07 -40.84
C THR A 792 -14.84 -1.26 -39.41
N VAL A 793 -14.03 -0.84 -38.44
CA VAL A 793 -14.35 -0.96 -37.01
C VAL A 793 -14.12 0.35 -36.28
N LYS A 794 -14.97 0.59 -35.29
CA LYS A 794 -14.72 1.60 -34.27
C LYS A 794 -13.80 1.02 -33.20
N CYS A 795 -12.72 1.71 -32.91
CA CYS A 795 -11.72 1.30 -31.94
C CYS A 795 -11.46 2.42 -30.95
N GLN A 796 -11.08 2.06 -29.74
CA GLN A 796 -10.38 2.98 -28.85
C GLN A 796 -8.88 2.88 -29.13
N GLN A 797 -8.22 4.01 -29.36
CA GLN A 797 -6.79 4.09 -29.60
C GLN A 797 -6.12 5.01 -28.58
N PHE A 798 -5.13 4.48 -27.88
CA PHE A 798 -4.19 5.22 -27.05
C PHE A 798 -2.83 5.24 -27.76
N THR A 799 -2.22 6.42 -27.93
CA THR A 799 -0.89 6.58 -28.54
C THR A 799 -0.30 7.93 -28.14
N GLY A 800 1.02 8.05 -28.16
CA GLY A 800 1.72 9.31 -27.88
C GLY A 800 3.24 9.15 -27.93
N ALA A 801 3.96 10.26 -27.75
CA ALA A 801 5.40 10.22 -27.52
C ALA A 801 5.68 9.59 -26.14
N ILE A 802 6.79 8.86 -26.01
CA ILE A 802 7.13 8.03 -24.84
C ILE A 802 7.10 8.83 -23.52
N ASP A 803 7.53 10.10 -23.58
CA ASP A 803 7.60 11.01 -22.43
C ASP A 803 6.32 11.81 -22.17
N ASP A 804 5.28 11.66 -23.02
CA ASP A 804 4.04 12.39 -22.88
C ASP A 804 3.25 11.94 -21.63
N GLN A 805 2.97 12.90 -20.74
CA GLN A 805 2.21 12.72 -19.50
C GLN A 805 0.73 13.09 -19.65
N LYS A 806 0.30 13.48 -20.84
CA LYS A 806 -1.05 13.98 -21.13
C LYS A 806 -1.77 13.20 -22.22
N ALA A 807 -1.14 12.17 -22.79
CA ALA A 807 -1.74 11.32 -23.81
C ALA A 807 -3.12 10.82 -23.36
N LYS A 808 -4.08 10.84 -24.30
CA LYS A 808 -5.46 10.43 -24.09
C LYS A 808 -5.88 9.39 -25.11
N THR A 809 -6.83 8.56 -24.72
CA THR A 809 -7.51 7.65 -25.64
C THR A 809 -8.44 8.43 -26.56
N THR A 810 -8.50 8.05 -27.83
CA THR A 810 -9.42 8.59 -28.84
C THR A 810 -10.24 7.47 -29.46
N GLU A 811 -11.52 7.72 -29.73
CA GLU A 811 -12.31 6.84 -30.58
C GLU A 811 -11.94 7.12 -32.05
N ILE A 812 -11.60 6.06 -32.79
CA ILE A 812 -11.27 6.12 -34.21
C ILE A 812 -12.11 5.12 -34.99
N GLU A 813 -12.34 5.41 -36.27
CA GLU A 813 -12.89 4.46 -37.24
C GLU A 813 -11.79 4.13 -38.25
N THR A 814 -11.51 2.85 -38.49
CA THR A 814 -10.39 2.41 -39.33
C THR A 814 -10.72 1.17 -40.15
N ASN A 815 -10.14 1.11 -41.35
CA ASN A 815 -10.16 -0.07 -42.22
C ASN A 815 -8.93 -0.98 -42.01
N GLU A 816 -7.99 -0.56 -41.16
CA GLU A 816 -6.79 -1.32 -40.80
C GLU A 816 -6.70 -1.51 -39.28
N PRO A 817 -7.65 -2.24 -38.65
CA PRO A 817 -7.72 -2.36 -37.20
C PRO A 817 -6.50 -3.03 -36.56
N THR A 818 -5.74 -3.80 -37.33
CA THR A 818 -4.57 -4.53 -36.84
C THR A 818 -3.24 -3.93 -37.31
N THR A 819 -3.27 -2.74 -37.93
CA THR A 819 -2.08 -1.90 -38.16
C THR A 819 -1.99 -0.86 -37.03
N LEU A 820 -1.08 -1.08 -36.08
CA LEU A 820 -0.86 -0.21 -34.93
C LEU A 820 0.32 0.74 -35.18
N PRO A 821 0.18 2.06 -34.90
CA PRO A 821 1.30 2.97 -34.91
C PRO A 821 2.32 2.59 -33.80
N PRO A 822 3.57 3.09 -33.87
CA PRO A 822 4.52 3.02 -32.76
C PRO A 822 3.89 3.46 -31.44
N TYR A 823 4.29 2.83 -30.34
CA TYR A 823 3.87 3.19 -28.97
C TYR A 823 2.35 3.42 -28.85
N SER A 824 1.58 2.35 -29.00
CA SER A 824 0.12 2.42 -28.97
C SER A 824 -0.56 1.20 -28.38
N LEU A 825 -1.79 1.41 -27.90
CA LEU A 825 -2.76 0.37 -27.56
C LEU A 825 -4.02 0.61 -28.40
N ARG A 826 -4.59 -0.47 -28.93
CA ARG A 826 -5.90 -0.44 -29.58
C ARG A 826 -6.84 -1.47 -28.97
N VAL A 827 -8.07 -1.06 -28.69
CA VAL A 827 -9.16 -1.94 -28.26
C VAL A 827 -10.24 -1.98 -29.34
N ILE A 828 -10.59 -3.19 -29.76
CA ILE A 828 -11.53 -3.49 -30.84
C ILE A 828 -12.69 -4.30 -30.26
N GLU A 829 -13.92 -3.83 -30.43
CA GLU A 829 -15.13 -4.63 -30.18
C GLU A 829 -15.37 -5.55 -31.40
N LEU A 830 -15.44 -6.85 -31.16
CA LEU A 830 -15.51 -7.90 -32.20
C LEU A 830 -16.94 -8.28 -32.60
#